data_AF-A0A200QU79-F1
#
_entry.id   AF-A0A200QU79-F1
#
_cell.length_a   1.000
_cell.length_b   1.000
_cell.length_c   1.000
_cell.angle_alpha   90.00
_cell.angle_beta   90.00
_cell.angle_gamma   90.00
#
_symmetry.space_group_name_H-M   'P 1'
#
loop_
_entity.id
_entity.type
_entity.pdbx_description
1 polymer ?
#
loop_
_entity_poly.entity_id
_entity_poly.type
_entity_poly.pdbx_seq_one_letter_code
_entity_poly.pdbx_strand_id
1 'polypeptide(L)'
;MEKFGVTTNNNENRSFQNLNPRQQQQELQNQIGGARRCRPKEEKERTKLRERHRRAITARILAGLRRHGNYNLRVRADINDVIAALAREAGWVVLPDGTTFPSRSQGSRPATSNAAMATLPTQIVSTQNTPASPRGVSPAGVRNSVDYSSGRLKSVFVPTPSPYDGTSSAQSRISTAAMVGDAGEKTDNSPLIGHCMDTVDNDKELNPEVMDIPMKLQERDFAGSPYVPVYVMLPLGIINMKSELVDPDGLLKQLRILKSINVDGVMVDCWWGIVEAHAPQEYNWYGYKRLFQLVRDLKLKLQVVMSFHECGGNVGDDVCIPLPHWVAEIGRNNPDIFFTDKEGRRNPECLSWGIDKERVLRGRTAVEVYFDYMRSFRVEFDEFFQEGVISEIEVGLGPCGELRYPSYPVKHGWRYPGIGEFQCYDRYLMKSLTKAAEARGHSFWARGPENAGCYTSQPHETGFFCDGGDYDSYYGRFFLNWYSQILIDHADRVLSLAKLAFEGTCIAVKLSGVHWWYKTASHAAELTAGFYNPCNRDGYAAIAAMLKKHEAALNFTCVELRTLDQEEDYPEALADPEGLVWQVLNAAWDVSIPVASENALPCHDREGYNKILENAKPLNDPDGRHLVAFTYLRLTPYLMEEQNFVEFERFVKRMHD
;
A
#
# COMPACT_ATOMS: atom_id res chain seq x y z
N MET A 1 29.60 57.70 -47.31
CA MET A 1 28.27 58.36 -47.19
C MET A 1 27.64 58.35 -48.57
N GLU A 2 27.13 57.20 -48.98
CA GLU A 2 26.41 57.00 -50.26
C GLU A 2 25.04 56.42 -49.93
N LYS A 3 24.03 56.67 -50.78
CA LYS A 3 22.63 56.68 -50.33
C LYS A 3 21.63 56.26 -51.41
N PHE A 4 20.82 55.23 -51.08
CA PHE A 4 19.59 54.80 -51.77
C PHE A 4 19.75 54.30 -53.23
N GLY A 5 18.86 53.45 -53.78
CA GLY A 5 17.68 52.77 -53.23
C GLY A 5 17.24 51.61 -54.17
N VAL A 6 16.56 50.53 -53.72
CA VAL A 6 15.15 50.42 -53.25
C VAL A 6 14.20 49.84 -54.35
N THR A 7 13.84 48.55 -54.22
CA THR A 7 12.60 47.87 -54.73
C THR A 7 12.33 47.80 -56.26
N THR A 8 11.52 46.91 -56.88
CA THR A 8 10.85 45.60 -56.59
C THR A 8 10.25 45.05 -57.91
N ASN A 9 10.00 43.72 -58.05
CA ASN A 9 8.90 43.03 -58.78
C ASN A 9 8.59 43.41 -60.26
N ASN A 10 8.21 42.53 -61.21
CA ASN A 10 7.55 41.22 -61.17
C ASN A 10 7.53 40.55 -62.59
N ASN A 11 7.43 39.21 -62.66
CA ASN A 11 6.86 38.38 -63.77
C ASN A 11 7.46 38.50 -65.21
N GLU A 12 7.45 37.49 -66.09
CA GLU A 12 6.39 36.52 -66.43
C GLU A 12 6.84 35.14 -66.98
N ASN A 13 5.86 34.21 -67.00
CA ASN A 13 5.62 33.10 -67.95
C ASN A 13 6.37 31.73 -67.89
N ARG A 14 5.57 30.74 -67.47
CA ARG A 14 5.26 29.46 -68.15
C ARG A 14 6.27 28.29 -68.15
N SER A 15 5.86 27.23 -67.46
CA SER A 15 5.55 25.95 -68.12
C SER A 15 4.37 25.26 -67.43
N PHE A 16 3.60 24.45 -68.17
CA PHE A 16 2.42 23.70 -67.70
C PHE A 16 2.67 22.20 -67.94
N GLN A 17 2.22 21.32 -67.03
CA GLN A 17 1.29 20.23 -67.36
C GLN A 17 0.83 19.40 -66.14
N ASN A 18 -0.50 19.23 -66.05
CA ASN A 18 -1.29 18.07 -65.58
C ASN A 18 -0.96 17.34 -64.26
N LEU A 19 -1.99 17.18 -63.40
CA LEU A 19 -2.40 15.88 -62.85
C LEU A 19 -3.83 15.87 -62.23
N ASN A 20 -4.64 14.90 -62.65
CA ASN A 20 -5.85 14.30 -62.02
C ASN A 20 -7.00 15.17 -61.44
N PRO A 21 -8.20 15.16 -62.06
CA PRO A 21 -9.43 15.66 -61.44
C PRO A 21 -10.06 14.63 -60.48
N ARG A 22 -9.81 14.78 -59.17
CA ARG A 22 -10.50 13.98 -58.12
C ARG A 22 -10.92 14.77 -56.86
N GLN A 23 -10.90 16.10 -56.92
CA GLN A 23 -11.26 16.97 -55.78
C GLN A 23 -12.63 17.67 -55.91
N GLN A 24 -13.33 17.54 -57.03
CA GLN A 24 -14.63 18.20 -57.28
C GLN A 24 -15.88 17.35 -56.91
N GLN A 25 -15.75 16.41 -55.97
CA GLN A 25 -16.89 15.60 -55.50
C GLN A 25 -16.91 15.41 -53.97
N GLN A 26 -16.44 16.40 -53.20
CA GLN A 26 -16.49 16.35 -51.74
C GLN A 26 -16.83 17.68 -51.04
N GLU A 27 -17.34 18.68 -51.77
CA GLU A 27 -17.79 19.97 -51.21
C GLU A 27 -19.32 20.09 -51.01
N LEU A 28 -20.10 19.07 -51.41
CA LEU A 28 -21.58 19.10 -51.35
C LEU A 28 -22.19 18.10 -50.36
N GLN A 29 -21.56 17.90 -49.19
CA GLN A 29 -22.12 16.99 -48.16
C GLN A 29 -21.83 17.36 -46.69
N ASN A 30 -21.27 18.53 -46.40
CA ASN A 30 -20.93 18.99 -45.04
C ASN A 30 -21.63 20.30 -44.61
N GLN A 31 -22.86 20.53 -45.09
CA GLN A 31 -23.78 21.50 -44.47
C GLN A 31 -24.99 20.78 -43.87
N ILE A 32 -24.84 20.35 -42.61
CA ILE A 32 -25.86 20.14 -41.57
C ILE A 32 -25.13 19.47 -40.38
N GLY A 33 -25.21 20.07 -39.18
CA GLY A 33 -24.83 19.39 -37.92
C GLY A 33 -23.65 19.97 -37.12
N GLY A 34 -23.96 20.85 -36.16
CA GLY A 34 -23.25 20.94 -34.87
C GLY A 34 -21.83 21.51 -34.83
N ALA A 35 -21.68 22.78 -34.43
CA ALA A 35 -20.39 23.38 -34.11
C ALA A 35 -19.73 22.73 -32.89
N ARG A 36 -18.65 21.97 -33.09
CA ARG A 36 -17.81 21.44 -32.00
C ARG A 36 -16.83 22.51 -31.51
N ARG A 37 -16.88 22.87 -30.22
CA ARG A 37 -15.92 23.76 -29.55
C ARG A 37 -14.48 23.27 -29.80
N CYS A 38 -13.59 24.17 -30.19
CA CYS A 38 -12.19 23.84 -30.45
C CYS A 38 -11.40 23.81 -29.14
N ARG A 39 -10.85 22.64 -28.78
CA ARG A 39 -10.03 22.45 -27.56
C ARG A 39 -8.80 23.40 -27.53
N PRO A 40 -8.39 23.93 -26.36
CA PRO A 40 -7.23 24.81 -26.22
C PRO A 40 -5.93 24.24 -26.83
N LYS A 41 -4.98 25.12 -27.19
CA LYS A 41 -3.69 24.69 -27.75
C LYS A 41 -2.88 23.86 -26.74
N GLU A 42 -2.85 24.29 -25.49
CA GLU A 42 -2.13 23.61 -24.40
C GLU A 42 -2.68 22.20 -24.11
N GLU A 43 -4.00 22.02 -24.13
CA GLU A 43 -4.63 20.70 -23.95
C GLU A 43 -4.24 19.74 -25.08
N LYS A 44 -4.08 20.25 -26.31
CA LYS A 44 -3.58 19.50 -27.47
C LYS A 44 -2.10 19.16 -27.33
N GLU A 45 -1.25 20.07 -26.84
CA GLU A 45 0.17 19.76 -26.60
C GLU A 45 0.36 18.81 -25.41
N ARG A 46 -0.35 18.98 -24.27
CA ARG A 46 -0.39 18.00 -23.16
C ARG A 46 -0.82 16.62 -23.67
N THR A 47 -1.81 16.55 -24.57
CA THR A 47 -2.26 15.28 -25.16
C THR A 47 -1.24 14.66 -26.11
N LYS A 48 -0.56 15.46 -26.94
CA LYS A 48 0.60 15.00 -27.74
C LYS A 48 1.76 14.51 -26.87
N LEU A 49 2.03 15.17 -25.73
CA LEU A 49 3.10 14.80 -24.80
C LEU A 49 2.80 13.44 -24.15
N ARG A 50 1.58 13.27 -23.61
CA ARG A 50 1.09 11.97 -23.09
C ARG A 50 1.19 10.87 -24.14
N GLU A 51 0.79 11.14 -25.37
CA GLU A 51 0.87 10.16 -26.47
C GLU A 51 2.32 9.84 -26.90
N ARG A 52 3.24 10.81 -26.88
CA ARG A 52 4.67 10.58 -27.09
C ARG A 52 5.27 9.73 -25.96
N HIS A 53 4.96 10.05 -24.71
CA HIS A 53 5.44 9.32 -23.54
C HIS A 53 4.94 7.87 -23.54
N ARG A 54 3.64 7.65 -23.81
CA ARG A 54 3.04 6.32 -23.98
C ARG A 54 3.77 5.51 -25.06
N ARG A 55 4.02 6.09 -26.23
CA ARG A 55 4.78 5.44 -27.33
C ARG A 55 6.22 5.12 -26.93
N ALA A 56 6.89 6.00 -26.17
CA ALA A 56 8.25 5.77 -25.69
C ALA A 56 8.32 4.60 -24.69
N ILE A 57 7.35 4.49 -23.77
CA ILE A 57 7.21 3.34 -22.86
C ILE A 57 6.99 2.05 -23.67
N THR A 58 6.01 2.03 -24.58
CA THR A 58 5.75 0.85 -25.43
C THR A 58 6.98 0.44 -26.24
N ALA A 59 7.74 1.40 -26.78
CA ALA A 59 8.99 1.12 -27.49
C ALA A 59 10.07 0.51 -26.59
N ARG A 60 10.24 1.01 -25.35
CA ARG A 60 11.19 0.45 -24.35
C ARG A 60 10.81 -0.98 -23.96
N ILE A 61 9.53 -1.25 -23.68
CA ILE A 61 9.02 -2.59 -23.33
C ILE A 61 9.28 -3.57 -24.49
N LEU A 62 8.90 -3.22 -25.71
CA LEU A 62 9.11 -4.07 -26.89
C LEU A 62 10.59 -4.24 -27.26
N ALA A 63 11.46 -3.29 -26.92
CA ALA A 63 12.91 -3.44 -27.07
C ALA A 63 13.51 -4.41 -26.03
N GLY A 64 13.03 -4.36 -24.78
CA GLY A 64 13.38 -5.31 -23.73
C GLY A 64 12.95 -6.74 -24.08
N LEU A 65 11.69 -6.92 -24.51
CA LEU A 65 11.14 -8.20 -24.95
C LEU A 65 11.93 -8.83 -26.12
N ARG A 66 12.29 -8.04 -27.14
CA ARG A 66 13.17 -8.51 -28.24
C ARG A 66 14.56 -8.95 -27.77
N ARG A 67 15.09 -8.36 -26.69
CA ARG A 67 16.46 -8.62 -26.21
C ARG A 67 16.52 -9.76 -25.18
N HIS A 68 15.46 -9.95 -24.39
CA HIS A 68 15.48 -10.84 -23.22
C HIS A 68 14.37 -11.90 -23.19
N GLY A 69 13.28 -11.74 -23.94
CA GLY A 69 12.13 -12.68 -23.93
C GLY A 69 12.36 -14.00 -24.67
N ASN A 70 13.60 -14.33 -25.06
CA ASN A 70 14.02 -15.57 -25.73
C ASN A 70 13.24 -15.94 -27.03
N TYR A 71 12.50 -14.98 -27.61
CA TYR A 71 11.71 -15.20 -28.83
C TYR A 71 12.62 -15.37 -30.05
N ASN A 72 12.34 -16.39 -30.88
CA ASN A 72 13.04 -16.61 -32.15
C ASN A 72 12.60 -15.60 -33.22
N LEU A 73 13.05 -14.35 -33.06
CA LEU A 73 12.72 -13.20 -33.89
C LEU A 73 13.95 -12.68 -34.65
N ARG A 74 13.71 -12.07 -35.81
CA ARG A 74 14.78 -11.44 -36.60
C ARG A 74 15.31 -10.21 -35.85
N VAL A 75 16.58 -9.86 -36.06
CA VAL A 75 17.25 -8.68 -35.45
C VAL A 75 16.55 -7.34 -35.75
N ARG A 76 15.66 -7.30 -36.75
CA ARG A 76 14.80 -6.15 -37.09
C ARG A 76 13.30 -6.49 -37.13
N ALA A 77 12.86 -7.47 -36.34
CA ALA A 77 11.45 -7.85 -36.21
C ALA A 77 10.59 -6.66 -35.75
N ASP A 78 9.42 -6.48 -36.36
CA ASP A 78 8.57 -5.30 -36.15
C ASP A 78 7.79 -5.36 -34.83
N ILE A 79 6.78 -4.51 -34.63
CA ILE A 79 5.97 -4.53 -33.41
C ILE A 79 4.98 -5.71 -33.39
N ASN A 80 4.43 -6.05 -34.55
CA ASN A 80 3.47 -7.13 -34.73
C ASN A 80 4.13 -8.51 -34.55
N ASP A 81 5.36 -8.67 -35.04
CA ASP A 81 6.19 -9.87 -34.82
C ASP A 81 6.32 -10.22 -33.33
N VAL A 82 6.59 -9.22 -32.48
CA VAL A 82 6.75 -9.39 -31.02
C VAL A 82 5.41 -9.71 -30.37
N ILE A 83 4.34 -9.00 -30.74
CA ILE A 83 2.99 -9.26 -30.22
C ILE A 83 2.50 -10.66 -30.61
N ALA A 84 2.81 -11.10 -31.84
CA ALA A 84 2.51 -12.45 -32.32
C ALA A 84 3.31 -13.54 -31.58
N ALA A 85 4.55 -13.26 -31.17
CA ALA A 85 5.32 -14.16 -30.32
C ALA A 85 4.72 -14.28 -28.91
N LEU A 86 4.40 -13.15 -28.27
CA LEU A 86 3.72 -13.09 -26.97
C LEU A 86 2.36 -13.79 -26.96
N ALA A 87 1.54 -13.59 -27.99
CA ALA A 87 0.25 -14.26 -28.11
C ALA A 87 0.40 -15.79 -28.23
N ARG A 88 1.40 -16.28 -28.96
CA ARG A 88 1.70 -17.72 -29.05
C ARG A 88 2.20 -18.30 -27.72
N GLU A 89 3.03 -17.57 -26.99
CA GLU A 89 3.45 -17.93 -25.64
C GLU A 89 2.26 -17.99 -24.66
N ALA A 90 1.33 -17.05 -24.78
CA ALA A 90 0.07 -17.02 -24.04
C ALA A 90 -1.00 -18.04 -24.52
N GLY A 91 -0.64 -19.01 -25.37
CA GLY A 91 -1.52 -20.09 -25.81
C GLY A 91 -2.52 -19.75 -26.93
N TRP A 92 -2.32 -18.66 -27.66
CA TRP A 92 -3.14 -18.29 -28.82
C TRP A 92 -2.50 -18.78 -30.12
N VAL A 93 -3.33 -19.25 -31.05
CA VAL A 93 -2.92 -19.45 -32.44
C VAL A 93 -2.91 -18.10 -33.13
N VAL A 94 -1.82 -17.78 -33.83
CA VAL A 94 -1.64 -16.54 -34.59
C VAL A 94 -1.33 -16.89 -36.04
N LEU A 95 -2.22 -16.52 -36.95
CA LEU A 95 -2.10 -16.77 -38.38
C LEU A 95 -1.21 -15.72 -39.09
N PRO A 96 -0.70 -15.99 -40.32
CA PRO A 96 0.19 -15.08 -41.05
C PRO A 96 -0.44 -13.74 -41.48
N ASP A 97 -1.77 -13.63 -41.41
CA ASP A 97 -2.54 -12.41 -41.67
C ASP A 97 -2.72 -11.53 -40.40
N GLY A 98 -2.27 -12.01 -39.24
CA GLY A 98 -2.47 -11.37 -37.93
C GLY A 98 -3.73 -11.80 -37.19
N THR A 99 -4.56 -12.69 -37.75
CA THR A 99 -5.76 -13.22 -37.08
C THR A 99 -5.35 -14.10 -35.89
N THR A 100 -5.99 -13.91 -34.73
CA THR A 100 -5.68 -14.64 -33.48
C THR A 100 -6.90 -15.34 -32.87
N PHE A 101 -6.71 -16.52 -32.28
CA PHE A 101 -7.76 -17.23 -31.56
C PHE A 101 -7.21 -18.15 -30.44
N PRO A 102 -8.00 -18.44 -29.37
CA PRO A 102 -7.52 -19.25 -28.25
C PRO A 102 -7.34 -20.73 -28.62
N SER A 103 -6.26 -21.36 -28.18
CA SER A 103 -6.09 -22.81 -28.31
C SER A 103 -6.90 -23.55 -27.24
N ARG A 104 -8.12 -23.99 -27.56
CA ARG A 104 -8.97 -24.81 -26.67
C ARG A 104 -9.15 -26.24 -27.17
N SER A 105 -8.52 -27.17 -26.45
CA SER A 105 -9.04 -28.51 -26.09
C SER A 105 -9.85 -29.26 -27.16
N GLN A 106 -9.19 -30.06 -28.00
CA GLN A 106 -9.85 -31.21 -28.61
C GLN A 106 -9.77 -32.41 -27.66
N GLY A 107 -10.92 -32.83 -27.13
CA GLY A 107 -11.06 -34.11 -26.45
C GLY A 107 -11.03 -35.27 -27.44
N SER A 108 -10.62 -36.44 -26.97
CA SER A 108 -10.48 -37.69 -27.74
C SER A 108 -11.71 -38.09 -28.56
N ARG A 109 -11.50 -38.51 -29.82
CA ARG A 109 -12.39 -39.45 -30.53
C ARG A 109 -11.57 -40.50 -31.32
N PRO A 110 -12.07 -41.74 -31.50
CA PRO A 110 -11.28 -42.87 -32.02
C PRO A 110 -11.63 -43.32 -33.45
N ALA A 111 -10.69 -43.98 -34.16
CA ALA A 111 -10.97 -44.99 -35.20
C ALA A 111 -9.72 -45.83 -35.64
N THR A 112 -9.87 -47.16 -35.59
CA THR A 112 -9.35 -48.19 -36.54
C THR A 112 -7.93 -48.12 -37.16
N SER A 113 -7.00 -48.89 -36.57
CA SER A 113 -6.27 -50.05 -37.15
C SER A 113 -5.90 -50.17 -38.65
N ASN A 114 -4.60 -50.38 -38.91
CA ASN A 114 -4.01 -51.46 -39.74
C ASN A 114 -2.47 -51.50 -39.43
N ALA A 115 -1.89 -52.62 -38.97
CA ALA A 115 -1.31 -53.74 -39.76
C ALA A 115 -0.07 -53.34 -40.60
N ALA A 116 1.10 -54.01 -40.55
CA ALA A 116 1.58 -55.13 -39.70
C ALA A 116 3.12 -55.27 -39.81
N MET A 117 3.74 -56.09 -38.94
CA MET A 117 4.79 -57.11 -39.24
C MET A 117 5.28 -57.74 -37.92
N ALA A 118 5.86 -58.95 -37.95
CA ALA A 118 6.05 -59.80 -36.76
C ALA A 118 7.44 -60.46 -36.66
N THR A 119 7.84 -60.89 -35.44
CA THR A 119 8.47 -62.20 -35.17
C THR A 119 8.57 -62.52 -33.66
N LEU A 120 8.65 -63.81 -33.33
CA LEU A 120 8.76 -64.50 -32.02
C LEU A 120 9.52 -65.84 -32.27
N PRO A 121 9.96 -66.70 -31.29
CA PRO A 121 9.38 -67.06 -29.98
C PRO A 121 10.45 -67.07 -28.83
N THR A 122 10.48 -67.84 -27.70
CA THR A 122 9.71 -69.00 -27.19
C THR A 122 9.89 -69.22 -25.66
N GLN A 123 8.78 -69.42 -24.91
CA GLN A 123 8.66 -70.16 -23.60
C GLN A 123 9.53 -69.65 -22.40
N ILE A 124 9.31 -69.96 -21.10
CA ILE A 124 8.62 -71.03 -20.30
C ILE A 124 7.93 -70.34 -19.06
N VAL A 125 6.62 -70.49 -18.75
CA VAL A 125 5.94 -71.28 -17.64
C VAL A 125 6.61 -71.17 -16.23
N SER A 126 5.97 -71.06 -15.04
CA SER A 126 4.60 -71.27 -14.47
C SER A 126 3.99 -69.95 -13.89
N THR A 127 2.85 -69.77 -13.16
CA THR A 127 1.78 -70.53 -12.43
C THR A 127 2.10 -70.98 -10.97
N GLN A 128 1.20 -70.93 -9.93
CA GLN A 128 -0.24 -70.56 -9.85
C GLN A 128 -0.82 -70.32 -8.41
N ASN A 129 -2.07 -69.81 -8.34
CA ASN A 129 -3.20 -70.09 -7.39
C ASN A 129 -3.57 -69.20 -6.18
N THR A 130 -4.90 -69.06 -6.03
CA THR A 130 -5.72 -68.51 -4.91
C THR A 130 -6.72 -69.57 -4.42
N PRO A 131 -7.44 -69.35 -3.29
CA PRO A 131 -8.92 -69.32 -3.35
C PRO A 131 -9.56 -68.34 -2.32
N ALA A 132 -10.54 -67.48 -2.64
CA ALA A 132 -12.00 -67.70 -2.81
C ALA A 132 -12.85 -67.11 -1.64
N SER A 133 -14.16 -66.95 -1.83
CA SER A 133 -15.16 -66.38 -0.89
C SER A 133 -16.49 -67.12 -1.06
N PRO A 134 -17.42 -67.15 -0.06
CA PRO A 134 -18.72 -66.49 -0.28
C PRO A 134 -19.56 -66.09 0.98
N ARG A 135 -20.63 -65.29 0.75
CA ARG A 135 -21.80 -64.99 1.63
C ARG A 135 -21.53 -64.20 2.94
N GLY A 136 -22.46 -63.40 3.48
CA GLY A 136 -23.78 -62.97 2.98
C GLY A 136 -24.70 -62.40 4.10
N VAL A 137 -25.89 -61.89 3.70
CA VAL A 137 -27.00 -61.37 4.53
C VAL A 137 -26.91 -59.90 5.01
N SER A 138 -28.02 -59.19 4.82
CA SER A 138 -28.41 -57.92 5.47
C SER A 138 -29.93 -57.92 5.71
N PRO A 139 -30.43 -57.16 6.70
CA PRO A 139 -31.61 -56.30 6.49
C PRO A 139 -31.19 -54.81 6.60
N ALA A 140 -31.61 -53.89 5.72
CA ALA A 140 -32.93 -53.25 5.63
C ALA A 140 -33.29 -52.41 6.87
N GLY A 141 -33.84 -51.19 6.80
CA GLY A 141 -34.28 -50.28 5.71
C GLY A 141 -34.64 -48.92 6.37
N VAL A 142 -35.08 -47.82 5.76
CA VAL A 142 -35.82 -47.47 4.53
C VAL A 142 -35.47 -45.98 4.27
N ARG A 143 -34.99 -45.54 3.08
CA ARG A 143 -35.75 -44.98 1.93
C ARG A 143 -36.70 -43.80 2.29
N ASN A 144 -36.90 -42.77 1.47
CA ASN A 144 -36.66 -42.58 0.03
C ASN A 144 -36.27 -41.12 -0.31
N SER A 145 -35.70 -40.92 -1.51
CA SER A 145 -35.67 -39.63 -2.23
C SER A 145 -36.81 -39.55 -3.26
N VAL A 146 -37.29 -38.35 -3.60
CA VAL A 146 -37.91 -38.03 -4.91
C VAL A 146 -37.54 -36.59 -5.32
N ASP A 147 -37.49 -36.36 -6.63
CA ASP A 147 -36.93 -35.20 -7.34
C ASP A 147 -37.93 -34.08 -7.75
N TYR A 148 -37.36 -32.93 -8.16
CA TYR A 148 -37.87 -31.92 -9.12
C TYR A 148 -39.32 -31.37 -9.02
N SER A 149 -39.45 -30.03 -8.97
CA SER A 149 -40.10 -29.22 -10.05
C SER A 149 -40.18 -27.71 -9.74
N SER A 150 -40.38 -26.89 -10.78
CA SER A 150 -40.61 -25.43 -10.69
C SER A 150 -42.11 -25.10 -10.71
N GLY A 151 -42.54 -24.10 -9.93
CA GLY A 151 -43.96 -23.70 -9.84
C GLY A 151 -44.17 -22.33 -9.17
N ARG A 152 -45.08 -21.52 -9.71
CA ARG A 152 -45.31 -20.10 -9.37
C ARG A 152 -46.77 -19.89 -8.99
N LEU A 153 -47.09 -19.34 -7.80
CA LEU A 153 -48.14 -18.30 -7.57
C LEU A 153 -48.38 -17.91 -6.09
N LYS A 154 -49.08 -16.76 -5.95
CA LYS A 154 -49.54 -16.03 -4.73
C LYS A 154 -50.32 -16.94 -3.74
N SER A 155 -50.38 -16.68 -2.42
CA SER A 155 -50.96 -15.46 -1.83
C SER A 155 -50.78 -15.25 -0.30
N VAL A 156 -50.67 -13.97 0.10
CA VAL A 156 -51.38 -13.27 1.21
C VAL A 156 -51.70 -14.02 2.52
N PHE A 157 -51.17 -13.53 3.65
CA PHE A 157 -51.98 -13.07 4.79
C PHE A 157 -51.26 -12.00 5.64
N VAL A 158 -51.99 -11.34 6.54
CA VAL A 158 -51.64 -10.09 7.26
C VAL A 158 -51.84 -10.24 8.77
N PRO A 159 -51.11 -9.49 9.61
CA PRO A 159 -51.69 -8.90 10.83
C PRO A 159 -51.65 -7.36 10.82
N THR A 160 -52.70 -6.74 11.36
CA THR A 160 -52.98 -5.29 11.25
C THR A 160 -52.68 -4.53 12.56
N PRO A 161 -52.16 -3.29 12.53
CA PRO A 161 -51.96 -2.45 13.73
C PRO A 161 -53.20 -1.63 14.12
N SER A 162 -53.37 -1.31 15.42
CA SER A 162 -54.39 -0.38 15.94
C SER A 162 -54.16 -0.02 17.43
N PRO A 163 -54.80 1.02 18.02
CA PRO A 163 -54.08 2.29 18.22
C PRO A 163 -54.31 2.93 19.62
N TYR A 164 -53.82 4.17 19.84
CA TYR A 164 -54.69 5.35 20.05
C TYR A 164 -53.88 6.67 20.18
N ASP A 165 -54.48 7.78 19.75
CA ASP A 165 -53.87 9.12 19.67
C ASP A 165 -54.01 9.98 20.95
N GLY A 166 -53.22 11.06 21.03
CA GLY A 166 -53.40 12.16 21.98
C GLY A 166 -52.39 13.30 21.76
N THR A 167 -52.84 14.52 21.46
CA THR A 167 -51.99 15.63 20.98
C THR A 167 -52.01 16.90 21.84
N SER A 168 -50.92 17.67 21.73
CA SER A 168 -50.81 19.14 21.90
C SER A 168 -50.52 19.80 23.27
N SER A 169 -49.40 20.55 23.28
CA SER A 169 -49.18 21.92 23.83
C SER A 169 -49.15 22.22 25.35
N ALA A 170 -47.93 22.50 25.86
CA ALA A 170 -47.55 23.57 26.80
C ALA A 170 -45.99 23.64 26.82
N GLN A 171 -45.29 24.76 26.57
CA GLN A 171 -45.15 26.03 27.31
C GLN A 171 -44.32 25.98 28.63
N SER A 172 -43.02 26.32 28.48
CA SER A 172 -42.28 27.36 29.24
C SER A 172 -41.89 27.17 30.73
N ARG A 173 -40.83 27.94 31.11
CA ARG A 173 -40.20 28.15 32.43
C ARG A 173 -39.27 27.01 32.89
N ILE A 174 -37.98 27.24 33.17
CA ILE A 174 -37.27 28.26 33.98
C ILE A 174 -37.51 28.06 35.49
N SER A 175 -36.44 27.74 36.21
CA SER A 175 -36.28 28.04 37.64
C SER A 175 -34.80 28.24 37.96
N THR A 176 -34.47 29.38 38.54
CA THR A 176 -33.12 29.77 38.99
C THR A 176 -32.90 29.43 40.47
N ALA A 177 -31.64 29.24 40.85
CA ALA A 177 -31.16 29.37 42.23
C ALA A 177 -29.81 30.09 42.19
N ALA A 178 -29.50 30.94 43.17
CA ALA A 178 -28.42 31.92 43.06
C ALA A 178 -27.56 32.04 44.33
N MET A 179 -26.25 32.28 44.10
CA MET A 179 -25.37 33.25 44.77
C MET A 179 -25.50 33.50 46.29
N VAL A 180 -24.47 33.10 47.05
CA VAL A 180 -23.63 33.93 47.96
C VAL A 180 -22.29 33.18 48.11
N GLY A 181 -21.09 33.78 48.12
CA GLY A 181 -20.65 35.16 47.91
C GLY A 181 -19.18 35.31 48.36
N ASP A 182 -18.42 36.24 47.77
CA ASP A 182 -17.00 36.50 48.08
C ASP A 182 -16.70 38.02 48.08
N ALA A 183 -15.66 38.45 48.81
CA ALA A 183 -15.28 39.87 48.92
C ALA A 183 -13.83 40.09 49.41
N GLY A 184 -12.96 40.66 48.56
CA GLY A 184 -11.58 41.04 48.92
C GLY A 184 -10.84 41.89 47.87
N GLU A 185 -10.87 43.21 48.08
CA GLU A 185 -10.05 44.33 47.56
C GLU A 185 -8.62 44.02 46.99
N LYS A 186 -7.97 44.80 46.09
CA LYS A 186 -8.20 46.13 45.45
C LYS A 186 -7.14 46.42 44.33
N THR A 187 -7.43 47.37 43.42
CA THR A 187 -6.49 48.29 42.68
C THR A 187 -5.36 47.71 41.79
N ASP A 188 -4.94 48.30 40.65
CA ASP A 188 -5.39 49.54 39.97
C ASP A 188 -5.00 49.64 38.47
N ASN A 189 -5.57 50.67 37.82
CA ASN A 189 -5.15 51.35 36.58
C ASN A 189 -5.43 50.75 35.18
N SER A 190 -5.89 51.66 34.31
CA SER A 190 -6.10 51.56 32.85
C SER A 190 -5.58 52.87 32.21
N PRO A 191 -5.48 52.99 30.87
CA PRO A 191 -6.58 53.67 30.19
C PRO A 191 -7.03 53.04 28.85
N LEU A 192 -8.21 53.46 28.42
CA LEU A 192 -8.99 52.99 27.26
C LEU A 192 -8.73 53.78 25.96
N ILE A 193 -9.46 53.39 24.90
CA ILE A 193 -9.88 54.10 23.66
C ILE A 193 -9.24 53.49 22.39
N GLY A 194 -10.01 53.08 21.37
CA GLY A 194 -11.48 53.02 21.28
C GLY A 194 -12.00 52.46 19.94
N HIS A 195 -13.28 52.04 19.91
CA HIS A 195 -13.99 51.54 18.72
C HIS A 195 -14.56 52.67 17.85
N CYS A 196 -14.73 52.41 16.54
CA CYS A 196 -15.91 52.84 15.77
C CYS A 196 -16.13 51.93 14.54
N MET A 197 -17.25 52.08 13.83
CA MET A 197 -17.65 51.31 12.63
C MET A 197 -18.16 52.22 11.49
N ASP A 198 -18.22 51.64 10.28
CA ASP A 198 -19.04 51.95 9.11
C ASP A 198 -19.07 53.37 8.50
N THR A 199 -18.81 53.46 7.18
CA THR A 199 -19.80 53.90 6.15
C THR A 199 -19.24 53.74 4.71
N VAL A 200 -20.03 54.13 3.69
CA VAL A 200 -20.04 53.54 2.33
C VAL A 200 -19.81 54.57 1.20
N ASP A 201 -19.26 54.09 0.07
CA ASP A 201 -19.15 54.66 -1.30
C ASP A 201 -18.53 56.06 -1.55
N ASN A 202 -17.45 56.10 -2.36
CA ASN A 202 -17.58 56.47 -3.79
C ASN A 202 -16.33 56.20 -4.66
N ASP A 203 -16.52 56.20 -5.98
CA ASP A 203 -15.55 55.83 -7.02
C ASP A 203 -14.32 56.75 -7.18
N LYS A 204 -13.17 56.15 -7.55
CA LYS A 204 -12.39 56.58 -8.74
C LYS A 204 -11.29 55.61 -9.22
N GLU A 205 -11.45 55.17 -10.46
CA GLU A 205 -10.45 54.79 -11.49
C GLU A 205 -9.08 54.23 -11.04
N LEU A 206 -8.86 52.93 -11.25
CA LEU A 206 -7.56 52.27 -11.14
C LEU A 206 -6.69 52.45 -12.41
N ASN A 207 -5.42 52.82 -12.21
CA ASN A 207 -4.36 52.61 -13.20
C ASN A 207 -3.67 51.25 -12.95
N PRO A 208 -3.66 50.30 -13.90
CA PRO A 208 -3.11 48.96 -13.69
C PRO A 208 -1.62 48.85 -14.09
N GLU A 209 -0.73 49.55 -13.39
CA GLU A 209 0.73 49.37 -13.52
C GLU A 209 1.42 49.16 -12.16
N VAL A 210 1.17 48.01 -11.56
CA VAL A 210 2.11 47.36 -10.63
C VAL A 210 2.46 46.02 -11.23
N MET A 211 3.75 45.77 -11.48
CA MET A 211 4.21 44.47 -11.97
C MET A 211 4.06 43.42 -10.87
N ASP A 212 3.39 42.30 -11.16
CA ASP A 212 3.46 41.10 -10.33
C ASP A 212 4.91 40.60 -10.28
N ILE A 213 5.62 41.01 -9.23
CA ILE A 213 6.83 40.33 -8.76
C ILE A 213 6.31 39.14 -7.96
N PRO A 214 6.54 37.88 -8.39
CA PRO A 214 6.16 36.73 -7.59
C PRO A 214 6.89 36.82 -6.25
N MET A 215 6.14 36.95 -5.15
CA MET A 215 6.69 36.76 -3.82
C MET A 215 7.24 35.34 -3.76
N LYS A 216 8.57 35.21 -3.85
CA LYS A 216 9.25 33.98 -3.46
C LYS A 216 8.87 33.72 -2.01
N LEU A 217 8.08 32.68 -1.77
CA LEU A 217 7.80 32.18 -0.43
C LEU A 217 9.13 32.04 0.29
N GLN A 218 9.32 32.86 1.33
CA GLN A 218 10.59 32.93 2.03
C GLN A 218 10.70 31.65 2.87
N GLU A 219 11.48 30.69 2.36
CA GLU A 219 11.63 29.37 2.97
C GLU A 219 11.94 29.51 4.46
N ARG A 220 11.19 28.78 5.30
CA ARG A 220 11.43 28.74 6.76
C ARG A 220 12.91 28.48 7.02
N ASP A 221 13.49 29.32 7.87
CA ASP A 221 14.78 29.03 8.50
C ASP A 221 14.55 28.02 9.62
N PHE A 222 15.45 27.05 9.73
CA PHE A 222 15.42 26.01 10.75
C PHE A 222 16.55 26.18 11.77
N ALA A 223 17.54 27.03 11.50
CA ALA A 223 18.77 27.14 12.28
C ALA A 223 18.55 27.27 13.81
N GLY A 224 19.02 26.27 14.55
CA GLY A 224 18.85 26.20 16.00
C GLY A 224 17.62 25.40 16.45
N SER A 225 17.04 24.62 15.55
CA SER A 225 15.99 23.64 15.85
C SER A 225 16.60 22.32 16.35
N PRO A 226 15.79 21.33 16.75
CA PRO A 226 16.30 20.01 17.13
C PRO A 226 16.97 19.30 15.95
N TYR A 227 18.11 18.65 16.21
CA TYR A 227 18.80 17.80 15.24
C TYR A 227 18.00 16.51 15.00
N VAL A 228 17.56 16.27 13.75
CA VAL A 228 16.89 15.05 13.34
C VAL A 228 17.85 14.26 12.42
N PRO A 229 18.31 13.06 12.81
CA PRO A 229 19.21 12.25 11.99
C PRO A 229 18.50 11.73 10.74
N VAL A 230 19.22 11.74 9.61
CA VAL A 230 18.70 11.31 8.31
C VAL A 230 19.37 10.00 7.88
N TYR A 231 18.54 8.99 7.69
CA TYR A 231 18.92 7.69 7.15
C TYR A 231 18.45 7.57 5.70
N VAL A 232 19.06 6.68 4.93
CA VAL A 232 18.62 6.34 3.57
C VAL A 232 18.41 4.85 3.46
N MET A 233 17.23 4.41 3.01
CA MET A 233 16.97 2.99 2.84
C MET A 233 17.70 2.44 1.61
N LEU A 234 18.34 1.28 1.74
CA LEU A 234 19.09 0.62 0.65
C LEU A 234 18.15 -0.03 -0.39
N PRO A 235 18.63 -0.36 -1.60
CA PRO A 235 17.84 -1.11 -2.59
C PRO A 235 17.28 -2.42 -2.01
N LEU A 236 16.02 -2.77 -2.34
CA LEU A 236 15.35 -3.97 -1.81
C LEU A 236 16.16 -5.25 -2.04
N GLY A 237 16.69 -5.42 -3.25
CA GLY A 237 17.52 -6.54 -3.66
C GLY A 237 19.02 -6.42 -3.37
N ILE A 238 19.44 -5.58 -2.39
CA ILE A 238 20.87 -5.39 -2.10
C ILE A 238 21.56 -6.67 -1.60
N ILE A 239 20.81 -7.56 -0.95
CA ILE A 239 21.18 -8.97 -0.73
C ILE A 239 20.34 -9.84 -1.65
N ASN A 240 20.97 -10.79 -2.37
CA ASN A 240 20.27 -11.69 -3.28
C ASN A 240 19.75 -12.97 -2.59
N MET A 241 18.95 -13.77 -3.30
CA MET A 241 18.35 -15.04 -2.82
C MET A 241 19.35 -16.15 -2.40
N LYS A 242 20.66 -15.91 -2.45
CA LYS A 242 21.70 -16.82 -1.92
C LYS A 242 22.38 -16.27 -0.64
N SER A 243 21.91 -15.13 -0.13
CA SER A 243 22.60 -14.31 0.87
C SER A 243 23.98 -13.81 0.38
N GLU A 244 24.06 -13.32 -0.87
CA GLU A 244 25.24 -12.63 -1.40
C GLU A 244 24.94 -11.12 -1.54
N LEU A 245 25.89 -10.27 -1.16
CA LEU A 245 25.82 -8.81 -1.35
C LEU A 245 26.00 -8.44 -2.84
N VAL A 246 25.03 -7.72 -3.40
CA VAL A 246 25.02 -7.24 -4.79
C VAL A 246 25.84 -5.94 -4.92
N ASP A 247 26.61 -5.86 -6.00
CA ASP A 247 27.55 -4.75 -6.35
C ASP A 247 28.20 -4.03 -5.13
N PRO A 248 29.10 -4.71 -4.39
CA PRO A 248 29.77 -4.10 -3.24
C PRO A 248 30.57 -2.83 -3.60
N ASP A 249 31.16 -2.77 -4.80
CA ASP A 249 31.98 -1.65 -5.26
C ASP A 249 31.14 -0.45 -5.73
N GLY A 250 29.95 -0.68 -6.29
CA GLY A 250 28.97 0.36 -6.59
C GLY A 250 28.36 0.93 -5.31
N LEU A 251 27.92 0.05 -4.40
CA LEU A 251 27.39 0.44 -3.09
C LEU A 251 28.41 1.25 -2.29
N LEU A 252 29.66 0.81 -2.20
CA LEU A 252 30.73 1.51 -1.48
C LEU A 252 30.99 2.93 -2.03
N LYS A 253 30.73 3.20 -3.32
CA LYS A 253 30.79 4.56 -3.88
C LYS A 253 29.57 5.37 -3.46
N GLN A 254 28.37 4.81 -3.55
CA GLN A 254 27.12 5.47 -3.15
C GLN A 254 27.11 5.83 -1.66
N LEU A 255 27.52 4.90 -0.78
CA LEU A 255 27.60 5.15 0.67
C LEU A 255 28.62 6.23 1.03
N ARG A 256 29.74 6.34 0.29
CA ARG A 256 30.71 7.45 0.45
C ARG A 256 30.14 8.79 0.02
N ILE A 257 29.33 8.82 -1.04
CA ILE A 257 28.62 10.02 -1.50
C ILE A 257 27.60 10.47 -0.44
N LEU A 258 26.77 9.55 0.07
CA LEU A 258 25.86 9.83 1.19
C LEU A 258 26.62 10.36 2.43
N LYS A 259 27.71 9.71 2.84
CA LYS A 259 28.50 10.16 4.00
C LYS A 259 29.13 11.54 3.79
N SER A 260 29.45 11.92 2.54
CA SER A 260 30.05 13.24 2.24
C SER A 260 29.08 14.42 2.45
N ILE A 261 27.77 14.18 2.43
CA ILE A 261 26.73 15.16 2.79
C ILE A 261 26.19 14.94 4.22
N ASN A 262 26.98 14.30 5.09
CA ASN A 262 26.69 14.03 6.50
C ASN A 262 25.53 13.08 6.82
N VAL A 263 25.00 12.30 5.86
CA VAL A 263 24.00 11.25 6.17
C VAL A 263 24.45 10.38 7.35
N ASP A 264 23.54 10.19 8.30
CA ASP A 264 23.80 9.55 9.58
C ASP A 264 24.04 8.06 9.41
N GLY A 265 23.16 7.41 8.65
CA GLY A 265 23.14 5.97 8.48
C GLY A 265 22.32 5.50 7.28
N VAL A 266 22.10 4.19 7.23
CA VAL A 266 21.24 3.55 6.23
C VAL A 266 20.28 2.56 6.88
N MET A 267 19.16 2.30 6.21
CA MET A 267 18.14 1.33 6.64
C MET A 267 18.11 0.15 5.68
N VAL A 268 17.95 -1.08 6.19
CA VAL A 268 17.96 -2.29 5.34
C VAL A 268 17.03 -3.39 5.85
N ASP A 269 16.35 -4.02 4.90
CA ASP A 269 15.55 -5.22 5.08
C ASP A 269 16.41 -6.47 5.34
N CYS A 270 16.29 -7.07 6.53
CA CYS A 270 16.75 -8.43 6.80
C CYS A 270 15.65 -9.44 6.44
N TRP A 271 15.62 -9.82 5.16
CA TRP A 271 14.61 -10.70 4.58
C TRP A 271 14.63 -12.11 5.17
N TRP A 272 13.56 -12.45 5.88
CA TRP A 272 13.37 -13.80 6.44
C TRP A 272 13.47 -14.89 5.36
N GLY A 273 12.91 -14.60 4.18
CA GLY A 273 12.94 -15.44 2.98
C GLY A 273 14.30 -15.72 2.35
N ILE A 274 15.32 -14.90 2.64
CA ILE A 274 16.71 -15.13 2.23
C ILE A 274 17.50 -15.87 3.32
N VAL A 275 17.29 -15.47 4.57
CA VAL A 275 18.16 -15.89 5.67
C VAL A 275 17.78 -17.27 6.22
N GLU A 276 16.49 -17.59 6.39
CA GLU A 276 16.01 -18.93 6.84
C GLU A 276 15.42 -19.72 5.64
N ALA A 277 15.92 -19.46 4.43
CA ALA A 277 15.27 -19.81 3.16
C ALA A 277 14.96 -21.31 2.97
N HIS A 278 15.88 -22.18 3.38
CA HIS A 278 15.87 -23.60 3.02
C HIS A 278 15.17 -24.48 4.07
N ALA A 279 15.51 -24.32 5.35
CA ALA A 279 14.98 -25.14 6.43
C ALA A 279 14.83 -24.34 7.74
N PRO A 280 13.92 -24.77 8.64
CA PRO A 280 13.82 -24.20 9.98
C PRO A 280 15.16 -24.16 10.71
N GLN A 281 15.46 -23.00 11.30
CA GLN A 281 16.64 -22.72 12.13
C GLN A 281 18.01 -22.80 11.41
N GLU A 282 18.03 -22.93 10.08
CA GLU A 282 19.24 -22.81 9.26
C GLU A 282 19.39 -21.37 8.75
N TYR A 283 20.07 -20.52 9.53
CA TYR A 283 20.23 -19.08 9.26
C TYR A 283 21.51 -18.75 8.47
N ASN A 284 21.39 -18.07 7.32
CA ASN A 284 22.52 -17.63 6.49
C ASN A 284 22.62 -16.10 6.42
N TRP A 285 23.42 -15.53 7.32
CA TRP A 285 23.67 -14.08 7.45
C TRP A 285 24.83 -13.55 6.59
N TYR A 286 25.45 -14.36 5.72
CA TYR A 286 26.72 -14.02 5.05
C TYR A 286 26.71 -12.68 4.29
N GLY A 287 25.67 -12.43 3.48
CA GLY A 287 25.55 -11.20 2.71
C GLY A 287 25.39 -9.96 3.60
N TYR A 288 24.56 -10.08 4.64
CA TYR A 288 24.34 -9.03 5.63
C TYR A 288 25.61 -8.71 6.42
N LYS A 289 26.42 -9.70 6.80
CA LYS A 289 27.71 -9.47 7.48
C LYS A 289 28.70 -8.69 6.62
N ARG A 290 28.74 -8.95 5.30
CA ARG A 290 29.54 -8.15 4.36
C ARG A 290 29.00 -6.74 4.19
N LEU A 291 27.68 -6.55 4.20
CA LEU A 291 27.05 -5.23 4.12
C LEU A 291 27.34 -4.40 5.37
N PHE A 292 27.13 -4.96 6.56
CA PHE A 292 27.26 -4.24 7.83
C PHE A 292 28.73 -3.83 8.08
N GLN A 293 29.70 -4.63 7.64
CA GLN A 293 31.11 -4.24 7.63
C GLN A 293 31.34 -2.95 6.82
N LEU A 294 30.79 -2.84 5.60
CA LEU A 294 30.96 -1.63 4.76
C LEU A 294 30.31 -0.39 5.41
N VAL A 295 29.17 -0.56 6.07
CA VAL A 295 28.49 0.52 6.80
C VAL A 295 29.33 0.97 8.01
N ARG A 296 29.87 0.02 8.79
CA ARG A 296 30.79 0.26 9.90
C ARG A 296 32.08 0.97 9.45
N ASP A 297 32.73 0.48 8.40
CA ASP A 297 33.99 1.02 7.89
C ASP A 297 33.86 2.49 7.43
N LEU A 298 32.67 2.89 6.97
CA LEU A 298 32.33 4.26 6.60
C LEU A 298 31.80 5.13 7.75
N LYS A 299 31.66 4.57 8.95
CA LYS A 299 31.09 5.24 10.14
C LYS A 299 29.68 5.80 9.86
N LEU A 300 28.87 4.97 9.21
CA LEU A 300 27.42 5.13 9.10
C LEU A 300 26.75 4.33 10.22
N LYS A 301 25.60 4.82 10.71
CA LYS A 301 24.67 4.05 11.54
C LYS A 301 23.84 3.09 10.69
N LEU A 302 23.17 2.14 11.35
CA LEU A 302 22.37 1.12 10.70
C LEU A 302 21.03 0.93 11.44
N GLN A 303 19.93 1.19 10.73
CA GLN A 303 18.60 0.70 11.11
C GLN A 303 18.34 -0.62 10.39
N VAL A 304 17.75 -1.61 11.07
CA VAL A 304 17.52 -2.94 10.47
C VAL A 304 16.07 -3.38 10.63
N VAL A 305 15.42 -3.71 9.52
CA VAL A 305 14.05 -4.25 9.52
C VAL A 305 14.11 -5.77 9.65
N MET A 306 13.38 -6.34 10.61
CA MET A 306 13.12 -7.77 10.69
C MET A 306 11.99 -8.11 9.69
N SER A 307 12.34 -8.23 8.41
CA SER A 307 11.38 -8.33 7.30
C SER A 307 10.80 -9.74 7.17
N PHE A 308 9.79 -10.02 8.02
CA PHE A 308 9.01 -11.27 8.06
C PHE A 308 7.94 -11.40 6.96
N HIS A 309 8.14 -10.73 5.82
CA HIS A 309 7.16 -10.60 4.74
C HIS A 309 7.77 -10.82 3.34
N GLU A 310 6.93 -11.03 2.33
CA GLU A 310 7.31 -11.06 0.91
C GLU A 310 7.62 -9.63 0.41
N CYS A 311 8.79 -9.42 -0.18
CA CYS A 311 8.98 -8.33 -1.13
C CYS A 311 8.39 -8.75 -2.48
N GLY A 312 7.52 -7.94 -3.07
CA GLY A 312 6.98 -8.16 -4.41
C GLY A 312 5.45 -8.09 -4.46
N GLY A 313 4.94 -7.09 -5.18
CA GLY A 313 3.51 -6.93 -5.49
C GLY A 313 2.85 -5.72 -4.82
N ASN A 314 3.57 -4.99 -3.98
CA ASN A 314 3.20 -3.67 -3.48
C ASN A 314 3.78 -2.57 -4.39
N VAL A 315 3.40 -1.32 -4.14
CA VAL A 315 3.90 -0.17 -4.92
C VAL A 315 5.34 0.12 -4.50
N GLY A 316 6.26 0.14 -5.48
CA GLY A 316 7.70 0.38 -5.24
C GLY A 316 8.57 -0.88 -5.25
N ASP A 317 7.98 -2.08 -5.21
CA ASP A 317 8.73 -3.35 -5.29
C ASP A 317 9.36 -3.54 -6.69
N ASP A 318 10.69 -3.56 -6.78
CA ASP A 318 11.44 -3.87 -8.01
C ASP A 318 12.01 -5.31 -8.04
N VAL A 319 11.91 -6.04 -6.93
CA VAL A 319 12.34 -7.44 -6.77
C VAL A 319 11.23 -8.33 -6.20
N CYS A 320 11.46 -9.64 -6.24
CA CYS A 320 10.56 -10.65 -5.66
C CYS A 320 11.35 -11.54 -4.70
N ILE A 321 11.06 -11.44 -3.40
CA ILE A 321 11.70 -12.15 -2.30
C ILE A 321 10.58 -12.76 -1.44
N PRO A 322 10.17 -14.01 -1.71
CA PRO A 322 9.06 -14.65 -1.00
C PRO A 322 9.45 -15.07 0.43
N LEU A 323 8.45 -15.39 1.25
CA LEU A 323 8.66 -16.11 2.51
C LEU A 323 9.46 -17.42 2.30
N PRO A 324 10.15 -17.96 3.33
CA PRO A 324 11.01 -19.14 3.18
C PRO A 324 10.32 -20.33 2.51
N HIS A 325 11.07 -21.11 1.74
CA HIS A 325 10.50 -22.18 0.93
C HIS A 325 9.71 -23.19 1.78
N TRP A 326 10.26 -23.55 2.95
CA TRP A 326 9.63 -24.46 3.91
C TRP A 326 8.29 -23.96 4.47
N VAL A 327 8.06 -22.64 4.52
CA VAL A 327 6.77 -22.02 4.89
C VAL A 327 5.77 -22.16 3.75
N ALA A 328 6.19 -21.89 2.52
CA ALA A 328 5.37 -22.10 1.33
C ALA A 328 4.95 -23.58 1.17
N GLU A 329 5.77 -24.54 1.60
CA GLU A 329 5.36 -25.95 1.64
C GLU A 329 4.21 -26.24 2.62
N ILE A 330 4.25 -25.61 3.79
CA ILE A 330 3.19 -25.73 4.79
C ILE A 330 1.91 -25.07 4.25
N GLY A 331 2.03 -23.90 3.63
CA GLY A 331 0.91 -23.19 2.99
C GLY A 331 0.19 -24.00 1.90
N ARG A 332 0.90 -24.84 1.14
CA ARG A 332 0.27 -25.76 0.16
C ARG A 332 -0.61 -26.83 0.82
N ASN A 333 -0.31 -27.24 2.05
CA ASN A 333 -1.05 -28.27 2.79
C ASN A 333 -2.05 -27.66 3.80
N ASN A 334 -1.80 -26.43 4.24
CA ASN A 334 -2.55 -25.69 5.23
C ASN A 334 -2.65 -24.22 4.79
N PRO A 335 -3.53 -23.86 3.84
CA PRO A 335 -3.63 -22.50 3.31
C PRO A 335 -4.08 -21.48 4.38
N ASP A 336 -4.64 -21.94 5.49
CA ASP A 336 -5.06 -21.11 6.62
C ASP A 336 -3.88 -20.59 7.48
N ILE A 337 -2.60 -20.85 7.12
CA ILE A 337 -1.48 -20.08 7.70
C ILE A 337 -1.41 -18.64 7.18
N PHE A 338 -2.17 -18.30 6.13
CA PHE A 338 -2.15 -17.03 5.44
C PHE A 338 -3.45 -16.25 5.63
N PHE A 339 -3.35 -14.91 5.62
CA PHE A 339 -4.51 -14.04 5.62
C PHE A 339 -5.46 -14.33 4.46
N THR A 340 -6.75 -14.20 4.71
CA THR A 340 -7.79 -14.74 3.83
C THR A 340 -8.99 -13.81 3.75
N ASP A 341 -9.43 -13.49 2.54
CA ASP A 341 -10.62 -12.67 2.31
C ASP A 341 -11.93 -13.48 2.27
N LYS A 342 -13.07 -12.79 2.13
CA LYS A 342 -14.41 -13.41 2.11
C LYS A 342 -14.63 -14.42 0.98
N GLU A 343 -13.86 -14.31 -0.11
CA GLU A 343 -13.92 -15.20 -1.28
C GLU A 343 -12.94 -16.38 -1.14
N GLY A 344 -12.19 -16.46 -0.03
CA GLY A 344 -11.23 -17.51 0.26
C GLY A 344 -9.88 -17.34 -0.43
N ARG A 345 -9.62 -16.19 -1.07
CA ARG A 345 -8.30 -15.86 -1.64
C ARG A 345 -7.31 -15.71 -0.49
N ARG A 346 -6.09 -16.23 -0.67
CA ARG A 346 -5.04 -16.28 0.36
C ARG A 346 -3.92 -15.32 -0.04
N ASN A 347 -3.52 -14.41 0.85
CA ASN A 347 -2.33 -13.59 0.62
C ASN A 347 -1.09 -14.27 1.27
N PRO A 348 -0.14 -14.81 0.49
CA PRO A 348 1.06 -15.47 1.01
C PRO A 348 2.14 -14.49 1.51
N GLU A 349 1.90 -13.18 1.43
CA GLU A 349 2.87 -12.13 1.76
C GLU A 349 3.36 -12.17 3.22
N CYS A 350 2.50 -12.57 4.16
CA CYS A 350 2.85 -12.72 5.57
C CYS A 350 1.94 -13.78 6.24
N LEU A 351 2.33 -14.26 7.42
CA LEU A 351 1.55 -15.24 8.17
C LEU A 351 0.33 -14.57 8.84
N SER A 352 -0.81 -15.25 8.86
CA SER A 352 -1.97 -14.80 9.64
C SER A 352 -1.67 -14.83 11.12
N TRP A 353 -1.97 -13.73 11.82
CA TRP A 353 -1.90 -13.61 13.28
C TRP A 353 -2.76 -14.66 14.01
N GLY A 354 -3.70 -15.33 13.31
CA GLY A 354 -4.44 -16.47 13.83
C GLY A 354 -3.54 -17.66 14.24
N ILE A 355 -2.35 -17.81 13.65
CA ILE A 355 -1.41 -18.90 13.99
C ILE A 355 -0.30 -18.51 14.97
N ASP A 356 -0.35 -17.30 15.57
CA ASP A 356 0.60 -16.83 16.59
C ASP A 356 0.85 -17.84 17.73
N LYS A 357 -0.21 -18.58 18.12
CA LYS A 357 -0.22 -19.51 19.26
C LYS A 357 -0.44 -20.97 18.84
N GLU A 358 -0.44 -21.27 17.55
CA GLU A 358 -0.78 -22.60 17.00
C GLU A 358 0.49 -23.27 16.42
N ARG A 359 0.82 -24.50 16.86
CA ARG A 359 2.10 -25.17 16.55
C ARG A 359 2.17 -25.79 15.14
N VAL A 360 1.92 -24.98 14.12
CA VAL A 360 1.72 -25.43 12.73
C VAL A 360 2.95 -25.24 11.84
N LEU A 361 3.99 -24.56 12.33
CA LEU A 361 5.22 -24.28 11.60
C LEU A 361 6.29 -25.33 11.91
N ARG A 362 6.07 -26.56 11.43
CA ARG A 362 6.90 -27.76 11.74
C ARG A 362 7.13 -27.94 13.26
N GLY A 363 6.10 -27.67 14.07
CA GLY A 363 6.11 -27.78 15.53
C GLY A 363 6.31 -26.46 16.29
N ARG A 364 6.79 -25.39 15.62
CA ARG A 364 6.84 -24.03 16.16
C ARG A 364 5.51 -23.28 15.93
N THR A 365 5.25 -22.25 16.72
CA THR A 365 4.24 -21.21 16.42
C THR A 365 4.87 -20.05 15.64
N ALA A 366 4.06 -19.12 15.09
CA ALA A 366 4.62 -17.97 14.36
C ALA A 366 5.52 -17.08 15.23
N VAL A 367 5.11 -16.77 16.47
CA VAL A 367 5.91 -15.91 17.36
C VAL A 367 7.22 -16.58 17.83
N GLU A 368 7.27 -17.91 17.93
CA GLU A 368 8.52 -18.64 18.19
C GLU A 368 9.49 -18.57 17.01
N VAL A 369 8.98 -18.64 15.77
CA VAL A 369 9.79 -18.47 14.56
C VAL A 369 10.41 -17.07 14.51
N TYR A 370 9.61 -16.04 14.75
CA TYR A 370 10.11 -14.65 14.79
C TYR A 370 11.13 -14.45 15.90
N PHE A 371 10.92 -15.01 17.09
CA PHE A 371 11.87 -14.91 18.20
C PHE A 371 13.18 -15.68 17.93
N ASP A 372 13.13 -16.88 17.36
CA ASP A 372 14.33 -17.62 16.95
C ASP A 372 15.17 -16.83 15.94
N TYR A 373 14.50 -16.18 14.97
CA TYR A 373 15.14 -15.33 13.96
C TYR A 373 15.80 -14.09 14.58
N MET A 374 15.05 -13.33 15.39
CA MET A 374 15.57 -12.15 16.10
C MET A 374 16.74 -12.50 17.02
N ARG A 375 16.67 -13.65 17.72
CA ARG A 375 17.77 -14.17 18.55
C ARG A 375 18.98 -14.57 17.71
N SER A 376 18.79 -15.17 16.53
CA SER A 376 19.89 -15.48 15.62
C SER A 376 20.59 -14.21 15.13
N PHE A 377 19.83 -13.19 14.73
CA PHE A 377 20.34 -11.88 14.35
C PHE A 377 21.15 -11.25 15.50
N ARG A 378 20.58 -11.21 16.72
CA ARG A 378 21.24 -10.66 17.91
C ARG A 378 22.59 -11.32 18.18
N VAL A 379 22.71 -12.63 18.01
CA VAL A 379 23.93 -13.40 18.28
C VAL A 379 24.98 -13.21 17.18
N GLU A 380 24.59 -13.26 15.90
CA GLU A 380 25.53 -13.13 14.77
C GLU A 380 26.18 -11.74 14.68
N PHE A 381 25.46 -10.71 15.12
CA PHE A 381 25.85 -9.31 15.01
C PHE A 381 26.17 -8.61 16.33
N ASP A 382 26.43 -9.35 17.43
CA ASP A 382 26.67 -8.76 18.77
C ASP A 382 27.69 -7.61 18.74
N GLU A 383 28.82 -7.76 18.04
CA GLU A 383 29.83 -6.70 17.89
C GLU A 383 29.25 -5.37 17.36
N PHE A 384 28.29 -5.41 16.44
CA PHE A 384 27.64 -4.21 15.87
C PHE A 384 26.64 -3.56 16.84
N PHE A 385 26.11 -4.31 17.81
CA PHE A 385 25.33 -3.76 18.93
C PHE A 385 26.25 -3.16 20.00
N GLN A 386 27.33 -3.85 20.39
CA GLN A 386 28.28 -3.35 21.40
C GLN A 386 29.03 -2.09 20.93
N GLU A 387 29.34 -1.99 19.64
CA GLU A 387 29.91 -0.78 19.00
C GLU A 387 28.84 0.30 18.71
N GLY A 388 27.56 0.01 18.94
CA GLY A 388 26.44 0.90 18.65
C GLY A 388 26.32 1.28 17.17
N VAL A 389 26.78 0.44 16.24
CA VAL A 389 26.63 0.65 14.79
C VAL A 389 25.17 0.47 14.40
N ILE A 390 24.54 -0.59 14.92
CA ILE A 390 23.08 -0.75 14.89
C ILE A 390 22.49 0.26 15.88
N SER A 391 21.66 1.18 15.38
CA SER A 391 20.96 2.18 16.20
C SER A 391 19.53 1.76 16.57
N GLU A 392 18.89 0.94 15.74
CA GLU A 392 17.47 0.59 15.89
C GLU A 392 17.12 -0.70 15.13
N ILE A 393 16.18 -1.47 15.69
CA ILE A 393 15.56 -2.62 15.02
C ILE A 393 14.08 -2.32 14.76
N GLU A 394 13.69 -2.19 13.50
CA GLU A 394 12.27 -2.18 13.12
C GLU A 394 11.75 -3.62 13.08
N VAL A 395 10.64 -3.89 13.77
CA VAL A 395 10.04 -5.22 13.86
C VAL A 395 8.89 -5.29 12.86
N GLY A 396 9.02 -6.12 11.82
CA GLY A 396 7.96 -6.32 10.83
C GLY A 396 6.78 -7.10 11.43
N LEU A 397 5.57 -6.54 11.38
CA LEU A 397 4.36 -7.11 12.00
C LEU A 397 3.27 -7.54 11.01
N GLY A 398 3.52 -7.42 9.70
CA GLY A 398 2.54 -7.74 8.67
C GLY A 398 3.02 -7.48 7.23
N PRO A 399 2.11 -7.22 6.28
CA PRO A 399 2.43 -6.90 4.89
C PRO A 399 3.24 -5.60 4.79
N CYS A 400 4.19 -5.51 3.85
CA CYS A 400 5.25 -4.48 3.85
C CYS A 400 6.03 -4.31 5.17
N GLY A 401 5.93 -5.24 6.12
CA GLY A 401 6.41 -5.10 7.50
C GLY A 401 5.48 -4.26 8.40
N GLU A 402 4.46 -3.63 7.84
CA GLU A 402 3.56 -2.71 8.54
C GLU A 402 2.59 -3.45 9.47
N LEU A 403 2.29 -2.84 10.63
CA LEU A 403 1.26 -3.33 11.55
C LEU A 403 -0.16 -3.06 10.99
N ARG A 404 -0.60 -3.92 10.07
CA ARG A 404 -1.95 -3.89 9.46
C ARG A 404 -2.35 -5.25 8.89
N TYR A 405 -3.63 -5.40 8.56
CA TYR A 405 -4.09 -6.46 7.66
C TYR A 405 -3.74 -6.13 6.20
N PRO A 406 -3.58 -7.15 5.32
CA PRO A 406 -3.40 -6.94 3.88
C PRO A 406 -4.75 -6.66 3.19
N SER A 407 -5.40 -5.54 3.52
CA SER A 407 -6.76 -5.22 3.04
C SER A 407 -6.83 -4.59 1.65
N TYR A 408 -5.70 -4.08 1.12
CA TYR A 408 -5.59 -3.44 -0.22
C TYR A 408 -4.59 -4.13 -1.20
N PRO A 409 -4.59 -5.47 -1.34
CA PRO A 409 -3.60 -6.16 -2.17
C PRO A 409 -3.89 -5.98 -3.66
N VAL A 410 -2.99 -5.28 -4.36
CA VAL A 410 -3.04 -5.06 -5.83
C VAL A 410 -3.16 -6.39 -6.59
N LYS A 411 -2.51 -7.45 -6.06
CA LYS A 411 -2.58 -8.86 -6.49
C LYS A 411 -4.00 -9.44 -6.57
N HIS A 412 -4.93 -9.04 -5.69
CA HIS A 412 -6.33 -9.53 -5.70
C HIS A 412 -7.32 -8.58 -6.40
N GLY A 413 -6.81 -7.52 -7.05
CA GLY A 413 -7.64 -6.59 -7.83
C GLY A 413 -8.01 -5.29 -7.11
N TRP A 414 -7.57 -5.06 -5.87
CA TRP A 414 -7.70 -3.75 -5.24
C TRP A 414 -7.04 -2.65 -6.09
N ARG A 415 -7.67 -1.49 -6.18
CA ARG A 415 -7.15 -0.29 -6.84
C ARG A 415 -7.52 0.91 -5.98
N TYR A 416 -6.61 1.88 -5.87
CA TYR A 416 -6.89 3.15 -5.21
C TYR A 416 -8.07 3.88 -5.89
N PRO A 417 -9.00 4.49 -5.15
CA PRO A 417 -9.08 4.59 -3.69
C PRO A 417 -10.06 3.56 -3.06
N GLY A 418 -10.13 2.31 -3.51
CA GLY A 418 -11.10 1.33 -3.00
C GLY A 418 -11.01 1.06 -1.48
N ILE A 419 -12.14 0.75 -0.84
CA ILE A 419 -12.23 0.53 0.63
C ILE A 419 -11.46 -0.68 1.17
N GLY A 420 -11.00 -1.59 0.31
CA GLY A 420 -10.35 -2.84 0.74
C GLY A 420 -11.33 -3.93 1.20
N GLU A 421 -10.82 -5.01 1.80
CA GLU A 421 -11.66 -6.05 2.42
C GLU A 421 -11.06 -6.56 3.73
N PHE A 422 -11.92 -6.97 4.67
CA PHE A 422 -11.51 -7.65 5.91
C PHE A 422 -10.81 -8.99 5.61
N GLN A 423 -9.65 -9.23 6.23
CA GLN A 423 -8.77 -10.38 5.92
C GLN A 423 -8.82 -11.52 6.96
N CYS A 424 -9.93 -11.64 7.68
CA CYS A 424 -10.09 -12.51 8.86
C CYS A 424 -10.64 -13.92 8.58
N TYR A 425 -10.78 -14.33 7.32
CA TYR A 425 -11.57 -15.52 6.95
C TYR A 425 -10.79 -16.84 6.97
N ASP A 426 -9.55 -16.85 7.49
CA ASP A 426 -8.82 -18.11 7.74
C ASP A 426 -9.44 -18.86 8.94
N ARG A 427 -9.27 -20.18 8.98
CA ARG A 427 -9.92 -20.99 10.02
C ARG A 427 -9.51 -20.66 11.47
N TYR A 428 -8.37 -20.02 11.69
CA TYR A 428 -7.88 -19.68 13.03
C TYR A 428 -8.45 -18.35 13.51
N LEU A 429 -8.47 -17.33 12.64
CA LEU A 429 -9.16 -16.07 12.93
C LEU A 429 -10.67 -16.26 13.04
N MET A 430 -11.30 -17.06 12.17
CA MET A 430 -12.72 -17.41 12.31
C MET A 430 -13.00 -18.16 13.63
N LYS A 431 -12.13 -19.11 14.04
CA LYS A 431 -12.20 -19.80 15.35
C LYS A 431 -12.01 -18.84 16.54
N SER A 432 -11.25 -17.75 16.37
CA SER A 432 -11.11 -16.68 17.36
C SER A 432 -12.38 -15.83 17.46
N LEU A 433 -12.96 -15.45 16.31
CA LEU A 433 -14.21 -14.70 16.22
C LEU A 433 -15.39 -15.46 16.84
N THR A 434 -15.50 -16.77 16.59
CA THR A 434 -16.51 -17.63 17.22
C THR A 434 -16.44 -17.57 18.74
N LYS A 435 -15.24 -17.74 19.31
CA LYS A 435 -15.03 -17.65 20.77
C LYS A 435 -15.38 -16.25 21.32
N ALA A 436 -15.05 -15.19 20.59
CA ALA A 436 -15.36 -13.82 21.00
C ALA A 436 -16.88 -13.54 20.98
N ALA A 437 -17.60 -14.11 20.02
CA ALA A 437 -19.07 -14.02 19.91
C ALA A 437 -19.78 -14.85 20.99
N GLU A 438 -19.29 -16.07 21.24
CA GLU A 438 -19.75 -16.94 22.34
C GLU A 438 -19.54 -16.30 23.71
N ALA A 439 -18.35 -15.73 23.97
CA ALA A 439 -18.03 -15.07 25.23
C ALA A 439 -18.88 -13.81 25.50
N ARG A 440 -19.47 -13.20 24.46
CA ARG A 440 -20.45 -12.11 24.57
C ARG A 440 -21.90 -12.57 24.66
N GLY A 441 -22.17 -13.88 24.62
CA GLY A 441 -23.53 -14.44 24.60
C GLY A 441 -24.27 -14.26 23.26
N HIS A 442 -23.55 -14.00 22.17
CA HIS A 442 -24.10 -13.63 20.87
C HIS A 442 -23.47 -14.46 19.75
N SER A 443 -23.48 -15.79 19.85
CA SER A 443 -22.83 -16.72 18.90
C SER A 443 -23.23 -16.52 17.42
N PHE A 444 -24.36 -15.87 17.13
CA PHE A 444 -24.76 -15.51 15.76
C PHE A 444 -23.92 -14.37 15.15
N TRP A 445 -23.14 -13.64 15.96
CA TRP A 445 -22.11 -12.69 15.51
C TRP A 445 -20.77 -13.36 15.12
N ALA A 446 -20.68 -14.70 15.13
CA ALA A 446 -19.48 -15.46 14.76
C ALA A 446 -19.18 -15.47 13.23
N ARG A 447 -19.24 -14.30 12.58
CA ARG A 447 -19.07 -14.13 11.13
C ARG A 447 -18.53 -12.75 10.78
N GLY A 448 -17.92 -12.61 9.61
CA GLY A 448 -17.53 -11.31 9.05
C GLY A 448 -18.73 -10.59 8.42
N PRO A 449 -18.68 -9.25 8.22
CA PRO A 449 -19.82 -8.48 7.70
C PRO A 449 -20.16 -8.80 6.24
N GLU A 450 -21.40 -9.22 6.01
CA GLU A 450 -21.91 -9.67 4.70
C GLU A 450 -22.12 -8.51 3.70
N ASN A 451 -22.31 -7.29 4.19
CA ASN A 451 -22.68 -6.10 3.42
C ASN A 451 -21.54 -5.07 3.28
N ALA A 452 -20.28 -5.50 3.49
CA ALA A 452 -19.07 -4.68 3.43
C ALA A 452 -18.54 -4.38 2.01
N GLY A 453 -19.29 -4.70 0.95
CA GLY A 453 -18.86 -4.45 -0.43
C GLY A 453 -17.70 -5.36 -0.89
N CYS A 454 -16.81 -4.81 -1.72
CA CYS A 454 -15.57 -5.48 -2.14
C CYS A 454 -14.38 -4.52 -2.20
N TYR A 455 -13.19 -5.05 -2.52
CA TYR A 455 -11.92 -4.32 -2.55
C TYR A 455 -12.00 -2.94 -3.24
N THR A 456 -12.79 -2.81 -4.32
CA THR A 456 -12.92 -1.59 -5.13
C THR A 456 -14.26 -0.86 -4.95
N SER A 457 -15.05 -1.21 -3.94
CA SER A 457 -16.25 -0.43 -3.57
C SER A 457 -15.87 0.92 -2.94
N GLN A 458 -16.82 1.84 -2.94
CA GLN A 458 -16.80 3.09 -2.18
C GLN A 458 -17.70 2.94 -0.93
N PRO A 459 -17.46 3.69 0.17
CA PRO A 459 -18.18 3.48 1.44
C PRO A 459 -19.71 3.55 1.30
N HIS A 460 -20.19 4.55 0.55
CA HIS A 460 -21.61 4.81 0.30
C HIS A 460 -22.31 3.78 -0.59
N GLU A 461 -21.56 2.90 -1.28
CA GLU A 461 -22.12 1.79 -2.06
C GLU A 461 -22.43 0.56 -1.19
N THR A 462 -21.96 0.54 0.06
CA THR A 462 -22.04 -0.61 0.96
C THR A 462 -23.09 -0.41 2.05
N GLY A 463 -23.63 -1.51 2.60
CA GLY A 463 -24.51 -1.43 3.78
C GLY A 463 -23.73 -1.31 5.10
N PHE A 464 -22.44 -1.65 5.09
CA PHE A 464 -21.60 -1.60 6.29
C PHE A 464 -20.96 -0.24 6.53
N PHE A 465 -20.43 0.42 5.49
CA PHE A 465 -19.60 1.63 5.61
C PHE A 465 -20.29 2.93 5.17
N CYS A 466 -21.55 2.91 4.74
CA CYS A 466 -22.30 4.13 4.45
C CYS A 466 -22.60 4.93 5.73
N ASP A 467 -22.99 6.19 5.60
CA ASP A 467 -23.35 7.03 6.75
C ASP A 467 -24.55 6.44 7.52
N GLY A 468 -24.34 6.12 8.80
CA GLY A 468 -25.30 5.39 9.63
C GLY A 468 -25.41 3.88 9.34
N GLY A 469 -24.48 3.32 8.56
CA GLY A 469 -24.41 1.90 8.23
C GLY A 469 -23.96 0.99 9.37
N ASP A 470 -23.90 -0.32 9.10
CA ASP A 470 -23.72 -1.34 10.14
C ASP A 470 -22.40 -1.25 10.94
N TYR A 471 -21.39 -0.49 10.49
CA TYR A 471 -20.13 -0.27 11.23
C TYR A 471 -20.36 0.28 12.64
N ASP A 472 -21.35 1.15 12.83
CA ASP A 472 -21.68 1.77 14.12
C ASP A 472 -22.75 0.97 14.92
N SER A 473 -23.31 -0.10 14.33
CA SER A 473 -24.26 -0.99 15.00
C SER A 473 -23.62 -1.78 16.15
N TYR A 474 -24.44 -2.40 17.02
CA TYR A 474 -23.95 -3.32 18.06
C TYR A 474 -23.07 -4.45 17.50
N TYR A 475 -23.37 -4.95 16.29
CA TYR A 475 -22.58 -5.98 15.62
C TYR A 475 -21.30 -5.40 15.00
N GLY A 476 -21.36 -4.26 14.32
CA GLY A 476 -20.18 -3.60 13.75
C GLY A 476 -19.17 -3.20 14.82
N ARG A 477 -19.64 -2.55 15.90
CA ARG A 477 -18.82 -2.21 17.07
C ARG A 477 -18.23 -3.45 17.76
N PHE A 478 -18.92 -4.58 17.77
CA PHE A 478 -18.36 -5.85 18.23
C PHE A 478 -17.25 -6.38 17.30
N PHE A 479 -17.54 -6.49 16.00
CA PHE A 479 -16.64 -7.08 15.01
C PHE A 479 -15.37 -6.23 14.83
N LEU A 480 -15.51 -4.91 14.68
CA LEU A 480 -14.39 -3.99 14.52
C LEU A 480 -13.50 -3.96 15.76
N ASN A 481 -14.08 -3.94 16.97
CA ASN A 481 -13.30 -4.04 18.20
C ASN A 481 -12.57 -5.38 18.30
N TRP A 482 -13.15 -6.50 17.86
CA TRP A 482 -12.44 -7.78 17.81
C TRP A 482 -11.30 -7.73 16.80
N TYR A 483 -11.56 -7.28 15.58
CA TYR A 483 -10.59 -7.23 14.47
C TYR A 483 -9.39 -6.33 14.81
N SER A 484 -9.63 -5.12 15.33
CA SER A 484 -8.54 -4.23 15.80
C SER A 484 -7.84 -4.76 17.05
N GLN A 485 -8.55 -5.48 17.94
CA GLN A 485 -7.90 -6.08 19.10
C GLN A 485 -6.92 -7.18 18.68
N ILE A 486 -7.23 -8.00 17.67
CA ILE A 486 -6.30 -9.04 17.16
C ILE A 486 -4.98 -8.43 16.65
N LEU A 487 -5.05 -7.27 15.98
CA LEU A 487 -3.90 -6.48 15.53
C LEU A 487 -3.02 -6.04 16.72
N ILE A 488 -3.64 -5.41 17.73
CA ILE A 488 -2.95 -4.95 18.95
C ILE A 488 -2.36 -6.14 19.73
N ASP A 489 -3.12 -7.23 19.85
CA ASP A 489 -2.73 -8.48 20.49
C ASP A 489 -1.52 -9.13 19.82
N HIS A 490 -1.41 -9.05 18.49
CA HIS A 490 -0.28 -9.58 17.72
C HIS A 490 0.99 -8.79 18.02
N ALA A 491 0.93 -7.46 17.84
CA ALA A 491 2.05 -6.57 18.15
C ALA A 491 2.54 -6.75 19.59
N ASP A 492 1.63 -6.83 20.56
CA ASP A 492 1.96 -7.03 21.97
C ASP A 492 2.80 -8.29 22.22
N ARG A 493 2.52 -9.38 21.49
CA ARG A 493 3.27 -10.64 21.59
C ARG A 493 4.65 -10.54 20.95
N VAL A 494 4.72 -10.02 19.73
CA VAL A 494 5.99 -9.99 18.98
C VAL A 494 6.95 -8.98 19.60
N LEU A 495 6.47 -7.82 20.06
CA LEU A 495 7.29 -6.83 20.76
C LEU A 495 7.77 -7.29 22.13
N SER A 496 6.95 -8.04 22.89
CA SER A 496 7.40 -8.70 24.13
C SER A 496 8.62 -9.61 23.89
N LEU A 497 8.68 -10.26 22.72
CA LEU A 497 9.78 -11.15 22.32
C LEU A 497 10.95 -10.40 21.67
N ALA A 498 10.67 -9.33 20.92
CA ALA A 498 11.69 -8.45 20.35
C ALA A 498 12.48 -7.71 21.45
N LYS A 499 11.79 -7.20 22.48
CA LYS A 499 12.41 -6.57 23.65
C LYS A 499 13.32 -7.52 24.42
N LEU A 500 12.97 -8.81 24.48
CA LEU A 500 13.81 -9.86 25.07
C LEU A 500 15.00 -10.25 24.16
N ALA A 501 14.85 -10.14 22.84
CA ALA A 501 15.93 -10.42 21.88
C ALA A 501 16.91 -9.24 21.73
N PHE A 502 16.45 -8.00 21.93
CA PHE A 502 17.20 -6.76 21.66
C PHE A 502 17.31 -5.86 22.90
N GLU A 503 17.43 -6.46 24.10
CA GLU A 503 17.60 -5.74 25.36
C GLU A 503 18.70 -4.67 25.25
N GLY A 504 18.37 -3.43 25.61
CA GLY A 504 19.25 -2.26 25.51
C GLY A 504 19.32 -1.58 24.12
N THR A 505 18.58 -2.07 23.11
CA THR A 505 18.49 -1.44 21.77
C THR A 505 17.10 -0.86 21.53
N CYS A 506 17.01 0.26 20.80
CA CYS A 506 15.72 0.79 20.35
C CYS A 506 15.02 -0.21 19.41
N ILE A 507 13.73 -0.44 19.64
CA ILE A 507 12.86 -1.19 18.73
C ILE A 507 11.77 -0.28 18.18
N ALA A 508 11.45 -0.42 16.89
CA ALA A 508 10.45 0.39 16.20
C ALA A 508 9.36 -0.49 15.54
N VAL A 509 8.19 0.11 15.31
CA VAL A 509 7.09 -0.50 14.55
C VAL A 509 6.63 0.44 13.45
N LYS A 510 6.58 -0.08 12.22
CA LYS A 510 6.01 0.62 11.07
C LYS A 510 4.48 0.57 11.08
N LEU A 511 3.86 1.73 10.90
CA LEU A 511 2.41 1.88 10.80
C LEU A 511 2.06 2.58 9.48
N SER A 512 1.03 2.09 8.78
CA SER A 512 0.71 2.52 7.42
C SER A 512 -0.24 3.73 7.38
N GLY A 513 0.11 4.75 6.59
CA GLY A 513 -0.74 5.91 6.33
C GLY A 513 -1.91 5.62 5.39
N VAL A 514 -2.97 5.00 5.91
CA VAL A 514 -4.21 4.69 5.15
C VAL A 514 -5.09 5.93 5.04
N HIS A 515 -4.68 6.88 4.20
CA HIS A 515 -5.23 8.24 4.16
C HIS A 515 -6.51 8.43 3.34
N TRP A 516 -7.02 7.40 2.65
CA TRP A 516 -8.22 7.51 1.79
C TRP A 516 -9.50 7.06 2.52
N TRP A 517 -10.61 7.72 2.20
CA TRP A 517 -11.87 7.75 2.98
C TRP A 517 -11.79 8.33 4.39
N TYR A 518 -10.66 8.95 4.79
CA TYR A 518 -10.51 9.60 6.10
C TYR A 518 -11.53 10.74 6.32
N LYS A 519 -12.03 11.38 5.26
CA LYS A 519 -13.11 12.39 5.34
C LYS A 519 -14.53 11.79 5.37
N THR A 520 -14.67 10.47 5.54
CA THR A 520 -15.99 9.79 5.67
C THR A 520 -16.23 9.35 7.10
N ALA A 521 -17.47 9.36 7.58
CA ALA A 521 -17.78 9.03 8.97
C ALA A 521 -17.33 7.62 9.40
N SER A 522 -17.23 6.69 8.44
CA SER A 522 -16.83 5.30 8.67
C SER A 522 -15.34 5.02 8.55
N HIS A 523 -14.52 5.91 7.97
CA HIS A 523 -13.08 5.68 7.77
C HIS A 523 -12.77 4.30 7.14
N ALA A 524 -13.50 3.94 6.07
CA ALA A 524 -13.67 2.54 5.66
C ALA A 524 -12.38 1.77 5.37
N ALA A 525 -11.35 2.40 4.78
CA ALA A 525 -10.08 1.74 4.48
C ALA A 525 -9.24 1.48 5.74
N GLU A 526 -9.25 2.40 6.70
CA GLU A 526 -8.63 2.21 8.02
C GLU A 526 -9.28 1.02 8.74
N LEU A 527 -10.62 0.93 8.72
CA LEU A 527 -11.36 -0.18 9.31
C LEU A 527 -10.98 -1.53 8.69
N THR A 528 -10.84 -1.64 7.36
CA THR A 528 -10.42 -2.91 6.73
C THR A 528 -8.95 -3.23 6.97
N ALA A 529 -8.08 -2.21 7.08
CA ALA A 529 -6.67 -2.36 7.46
C ALA A 529 -6.48 -2.77 8.93
N GLY A 530 -7.49 -2.55 9.79
CA GLY A 530 -7.50 -2.95 11.20
C GLY A 530 -7.46 -1.79 12.20
N PHE A 531 -7.34 -0.56 11.72
CA PHE A 531 -7.39 0.65 12.54
C PHE A 531 -8.85 1.01 12.77
N TYR A 532 -9.37 0.72 13.97
CA TYR A 532 -10.79 1.01 14.30
C TYR A 532 -10.96 2.49 14.64
N ASN A 533 -10.81 3.37 13.64
CA ASN A 533 -10.72 4.82 13.74
C ASN A 533 -11.91 5.56 13.06
N PRO A 534 -13.19 5.23 13.29
CA PRO A 534 -14.30 6.03 12.76
C PRO A 534 -14.30 7.42 13.41
N CYS A 535 -14.99 8.40 12.82
CA CYS A 535 -14.91 9.81 13.23
C CYS A 535 -15.38 10.11 14.68
N ASN A 536 -15.93 9.11 15.39
CA ASN A 536 -16.35 9.16 16.78
C ASN A 536 -15.41 8.43 17.78
N ARG A 537 -14.27 7.90 17.32
CA ARG A 537 -13.33 7.09 18.14
C ARG A 537 -11.91 7.15 17.57
N ASP A 538 -10.96 7.61 18.39
CA ASP A 538 -9.54 7.43 18.10
C ASP A 538 -9.15 5.93 18.09
N GLY A 539 -8.70 5.45 16.93
CA GLY A 539 -8.22 4.09 16.72
C GLY A 539 -6.72 3.89 17.00
N TYR A 540 -5.94 4.97 17.01
CA TYR A 540 -4.49 4.97 17.08
C TYR A 540 -3.94 5.05 18.52
N ALA A 541 -4.64 5.73 19.43
CA ALA A 541 -4.28 5.83 20.85
C ALA A 541 -4.11 4.46 21.52
N ALA A 542 -4.89 3.45 21.11
CA ALA A 542 -4.77 2.07 21.60
C ALA A 542 -3.50 1.36 21.09
N ILE A 543 -3.05 1.68 19.86
CA ILE A 543 -1.79 1.18 19.29
C ILE A 543 -0.61 1.89 19.98
N ALA A 544 -0.67 3.21 20.12
CA ALA A 544 0.37 3.99 20.79
C ALA A 544 0.57 3.57 22.26
N ALA A 545 -0.52 3.31 23.00
CA ALA A 545 -0.45 2.76 24.36
C ALA A 545 0.20 1.36 24.42
N MET A 546 -0.01 0.52 23.40
CA MET A 546 0.65 -0.79 23.28
C MET A 546 2.14 -0.63 22.93
N LEU A 547 2.52 0.30 22.04
CA LEU A 547 3.94 0.61 21.77
C LEU A 547 4.64 1.13 23.04
N LYS A 548 3.99 2.01 23.82
CA LYS A 548 4.50 2.52 25.11
C LYS A 548 4.81 1.40 26.09
N LYS A 549 3.95 0.38 26.20
CA LYS A 549 4.17 -0.79 27.07
C LYS A 549 5.50 -1.50 26.79
N HIS A 550 5.96 -1.47 25.54
CA HIS A 550 7.20 -2.11 25.11
C HIS A 550 8.39 -1.15 25.02
N GLU A 551 8.21 0.16 25.25
CA GLU A 551 9.17 1.22 24.93
C GLU A 551 9.56 1.23 23.43
N ALA A 552 8.61 0.86 22.57
CA ALA A 552 8.80 0.84 21.12
C ALA A 552 8.53 2.23 20.50
N ALA A 553 9.36 2.62 19.54
CA ALA A 553 9.14 3.77 18.68
C ALA A 553 8.06 3.48 17.63
N LEU A 554 7.35 4.54 17.22
CA LEU A 554 6.47 4.51 16.06
C LEU A 554 7.24 5.01 14.83
N ASN A 555 7.27 4.24 13.75
CA ASN A 555 7.69 4.72 12.43
C ASN A 555 6.44 4.89 11.56
N PHE A 556 6.18 6.11 11.05
CA PHE A 556 4.97 6.42 10.29
C PHE A 556 5.27 6.94 8.88
N THR A 557 4.47 6.54 7.90
CA THR A 557 4.63 6.92 6.49
C THR A 557 3.80 8.17 6.13
N CYS A 558 3.84 8.60 4.86
CA CYS A 558 2.99 9.64 4.27
C CYS A 558 3.23 11.10 4.72
N VAL A 559 4.30 11.40 5.45
CA VAL A 559 4.62 12.79 5.89
C VAL A 559 5.03 13.74 4.77
N GLU A 560 5.26 13.25 3.56
CA GLU A 560 5.51 14.07 2.37
C GLU A 560 4.22 14.49 1.65
N LEU A 561 3.10 13.80 1.91
CA LEU A 561 1.85 14.00 1.19
C LEU A 561 1.13 15.29 1.65
N ARG A 562 0.41 15.90 0.71
CA ARG A 562 -0.48 17.05 0.92
C ARG A 562 -1.91 16.65 0.62
N THR A 563 -2.86 17.18 1.39
CA THR A 563 -4.28 16.91 1.21
C THR A 563 -4.82 17.61 -0.05
N LEU A 564 -4.29 18.80 -0.40
CA LEU A 564 -4.64 19.50 -1.63
C LEU A 564 -4.26 18.70 -2.90
N ASP A 565 -3.06 18.14 -2.95
CA ASP A 565 -2.60 17.34 -4.10
C ASP A 565 -3.52 16.11 -4.33
N GLN A 566 -4.01 15.50 -3.24
CA GLN A 566 -4.98 14.41 -3.31
C GLN A 566 -6.38 14.89 -3.74
N GLU A 567 -6.79 16.10 -3.40
CA GLU A 567 -8.06 16.70 -3.87
C GLU A 567 -8.01 17.12 -5.34
N GLU A 568 -6.84 17.48 -5.89
CA GLU A 568 -6.69 17.78 -7.33
C GLU A 568 -6.61 16.51 -8.20
N ASP A 569 -5.82 15.50 -7.81
CA ASP A 569 -5.62 14.27 -8.61
C ASP A 569 -6.72 13.21 -8.38
N TYR A 570 -7.29 13.12 -7.17
CA TYR A 570 -8.22 12.06 -6.76
C TYR A 570 -9.35 12.55 -5.81
N PRO A 571 -10.17 13.55 -6.22
CA PRO A 571 -11.23 14.11 -5.36
C PRO A 571 -12.24 13.07 -4.87
N GLU A 572 -12.47 11.98 -5.62
CA GLU A 572 -13.34 10.87 -5.21
C GLU A 572 -12.79 10.05 -4.03
N ALA A 573 -11.50 10.15 -3.71
CA ALA A 573 -10.87 9.37 -2.63
C ALA A 573 -11.24 9.85 -1.22
N LEU A 574 -11.79 11.08 -1.10
CA LEU A 574 -12.11 11.73 0.19
C LEU A 574 -10.96 11.60 1.21
N ALA A 575 -9.74 11.84 0.71
CA ALA A 575 -8.49 11.63 1.42
C ALA A 575 -8.09 12.82 2.29
N ASP A 576 -7.34 12.55 3.37
CA ASP A 576 -6.72 13.56 4.21
C ASP A 576 -5.40 13.07 4.86
N PRO A 577 -4.31 12.94 4.07
CA PRO A 577 -3.01 12.58 4.63
C PRO A 577 -2.53 13.55 5.71
N GLU A 578 -2.82 14.84 5.61
CA GLU A 578 -2.38 15.83 6.61
C GLU A 578 -3.15 15.69 7.93
N GLY A 579 -4.47 15.48 7.88
CA GLY A 579 -5.29 15.16 9.05
C GLY A 579 -4.90 13.84 9.71
N LEU A 580 -4.60 12.81 8.92
CA LEU A 580 -4.15 11.51 9.42
C LEU A 580 -2.77 11.60 10.10
N VAL A 581 -1.78 12.25 9.45
CA VAL A 581 -0.46 12.50 10.06
C VAL A 581 -0.64 13.24 11.39
N TRP A 582 -1.42 14.31 11.41
CA TRP A 582 -1.66 15.06 12.65
C TRP A 582 -2.25 14.16 13.76
N GLN A 583 -3.24 13.31 13.47
CA GLN A 583 -3.80 12.41 14.48
C GLN A 583 -2.75 11.41 15.00
N VAL A 584 -2.04 10.74 14.09
CA VAL A 584 -1.12 9.65 14.45
C VAL A 584 0.09 10.16 15.24
N LEU A 585 0.70 11.29 14.86
CA LEU A 585 1.85 11.81 15.61
C LEU A 585 1.43 12.30 17.00
N ASN A 586 0.28 12.95 17.15
CA ASN A 586 -0.21 13.38 18.47
C ASN A 586 -0.60 12.19 19.36
N ALA A 587 -1.31 11.18 18.83
CA ALA A 587 -1.63 9.97 19.59
C ALA A 587 -0.39 9.23 20.12
N ALA A 588 0.74 9.32 19.41
CA ALA A 588 2.04 8.80 19.84
C ALA A 588 2.73 9.72 20.87
N TRP A 589 2.80 11.02 20.60
CA TRP A 589 3.48 11.99 21.46
C TRP A 589 2.77 12.22 22.80
N ASP A 590 1.43 12.20 22.84
CA ASP A 590 0.64 12.36 24.08
C ASP A 590 0.84 11.16 25.03
N VAL A 591 1.20 9.99 24.50
CA VAL A 591 1.68 8.84 25.30
C VAL A 591 3.20 8.79 25.40
N SER A 592 3.93 9.79 24.89
CA SER A 592 5.38 9.97 25.02
C SER A 592 6.24 8.82 24.46
N ILE A 593 5.82 8.21 23.34
CA ILE A 593 6.72 7.32 22.58
C ILE A 593 7.55 8.10 21.56
N PRO A 594 8.77 7.64 21.21
CA PRO A 594 9.53 8.20 20.10
C PRO A 594 8.80 8.02 18.78
N VAL A 595 8.96 8.97 17.86
CA VAL A 595 8.34 8.94 16.53
C VAL A 595 9.38 9.19 15.46
N ALA A 596 9.54 8.24 14.54
CA ALA A 596 10.33 8.33 13.31
C ALA A 596 9.39 8.35 12.09
N SER A 597 9.90 8.65 10.90
CA SER A 597 9.07 8.71 9.71
C SER A 597 9.80 8.45 8.39
N GLU A 598 9.03 8.11 7.35
CA GLU A 598 9.49 7.89 5.97
C GLU A 598 8.53 8.54 4.96
N ASN A 599 9.05 8.92 3.78
CA ASN A 599 8.23 9.34 2.66
C ASN A 599 7.58 8.13 1.95
N ALA A 600 6.25 8.08 1.85
CA ALA A 600 5.55 6.94 1.25
C ALA A 600 5.80 6.80 -0.27
N LEU A 601 5.95 7.92 -0.97
CA LEU A 601 6.25 8.00 -2.40
C LEU A 601 7.63 8.65 -2.64
N PRO A 602 8.34 8.33 -3.75
CA PRO A 602 9.64 8.93 -4.06
C PRO A 602 9.54 10.46 -4.29
N CYS A 603 10.00 11.24 -3.33
CA CYS A 603 10.12 12.69 -3.42
C CYS A 603 11.57 13.09 -3.75
N HIS A 604 11.76 13.96 -4.74
CA HIS A 604 13.08 14.46 -5.16
C HIS A 604 13.11 15.99 -5.28
N ASP A 605 11.97 16.62 -5.08
CA ASP A 605 11.71 18.03 -5.29
C ASP A 605 11.72 18.81 -3.97
N ARG A 606 11.94 20.13 -4.09
CA ARG A 606 12.01 21.04 -2.94
C ARG A 606 10.72 21.11 -2.13
N GLU A 607 9.57 20.86 -2.74
CA GLU A 607 8.26 21.09 -2.14
C GLU A 607 7.83 19.96 -1.20
N GLY A 608 8.05 18.71 -1.58
CA GLY A 608 7.91 17.56 -0.70
C GLY A 608 8.99 17.53 0.40
N TYR A 609 10.24 17.87 0.10
CA TYR A 609 11.28 18.03 1.15
C TYR A 609 10.91 19.10 2.19
N ASN A 610 10.29 20.21 1.79
CA ASN A 610 9.79 21.21 2.72
C ASN A 610 8.61 20.69 3.56
N LYS A 611 7.70 19.90 2.96
CA LYS A 611 6.57 19.29 3.68
C LYS A 611 7.03 18.27 4.73
N ILE A 612 8.05 17.46 4.39
CA ILE A 612 8.72 16.56 5.34
C ILE A 612 9.33 17.37 6.49
N LEU A 613 10.04 18.48 6.21
CA LEU A 613 10.63 19.33 7.24
C LEU A 613 9.60 19.99 8.18
N GLU A 614 8.43 20.37 7.67
CA GLU A 614 7.33 20.91 8.47
C GLU A 614 6.77 19.88 9.46
N ASN A 615 6.55 18.64 9.00
CA ASN A 615 6.09 17.53 9.82
C ASN A 615 7.18 16.99 10.76
N ALA A 616 8.45 17.05 10.35
CA ALA A 616 9.59 16.60 11.15
C ALA A 616 9.92 17.55 12.31
N LYS A 617 9.74 18.86 12.09
CA LYS A 617 10.04 19.92 13.05
C LYS A 617 8.85 20.90 13.15
N PRO A 618 7.70 20.49 13.75
CA PRO A 618 6.51 21.33 13.90
C PRO A 618 6.82 22.76 14.39
N LEU A 619 6.17 23.75 13.78
CA LEU A 619 6.37 25.15 14.16
C LEU A 619 5.52 25.49 15.39
N ASN A 620 6.17 26.04 16.42
CA ASN A 620 5.53 26.48 17.68
C ASN A 620 4.82 25.36 18.47
N ASP A 621 5.26 24.11 18.36
CA ASP A 621 4.80 23.06 19.30
C ASP A 621 5.19 23.44 20.74
N PRO A 622 4.24 23.47 21.70
CA PRO A 622 4.49 23.99 23.05
C PRO A 622 5.38 23.07 23.91
N ASP A 623 5.48 21.80 23.54
CA ASP A 623 6.27 20.79 24.25
C ASP A 623 7.61 20.50 23.52
N GLY A 624 7.90 21.20 22.42
CA GLY A 624 9.11 21.05 21.62
C GLY A 624 9.17 19.77 20.77
N ARG A 625 8.01 19.18 20.44
CA ARG A 625 7.92 17.89 19.75
C ARG A 625 8.49 17.92 18.33
N HIS A 626 9.17 16.84 17.97
CA HIS A 626 9.85 16.63 16.69
C HIS A 626 10.04 15.12 16.45
N LEU A 627 10.41 14.73 15.22
CA LEU A 627 10.79 13.35 14.93
C LEU A 627 12.17 13.01 15.48
N VAL A 628 12.37 11.78 15.96
CA VAL A 628 13.68 11.29 16.46
C VAL A 628 14.60 10.78 15.35
N ALA A 629 14.05 10.49 14.17
CA ALA A 629 14.78 10.12 12.96
C ALA A 629 13.87 10.29 11.73
N PHE A 630 14.47 10.41 10.55
CA PHE A 630 13.77 10.28 9.27
C PHE A 630 14.54 9.36 8.32
N THR A 631 13.83 8.45 7.66
CA THR A 631 14.42 7.56 6.64
C THR A 631 13.89 7.87 5.26
N TYR A 632 14.81 8.23 4.36
CA TYR A 632 14.49 8.49 2.98
C TYR A 632 14.30 7.20 2.15
N LEU A 633 13.11 7.05 1.58
CA LEU A 633 12.77 6.02 0.60
C LEU A 633 13.01 6.56 -0.83
N ARG A 634 14.00 6.08 -1.60
CA ARG A 634 15.01 5.03 -1.32
C ARG A 634 16.29 5.37 -2.09
N LEU A 635 17.43 4.81 -1.69
CA LEU A 635 18.68 4.89 -2.47
C LEU A 635 18.46 4.30 -3.87
N THR A 636 18.51 5.16 -4.87
CA THR A 636 18.31 4.82 -6.29
C THR A 636 19.35 5.55 -7.16
N PRO A 637 19.56 5.12 -8.40
CA PRO A 637 20.33 5.90 -9.38
C PRO A 637 19.73 7.30 -9.62
N TYR A 638 18.41 7.47 -9.45
CA TYR A 638 17.72 8.74 -9.65
C TYR A 638 17.97 9.75 -8.51
N LEU A 639 18.01 9.29 -7.25
CA LEU A 639 18.48 10.11 -6.12
C LEU A 639 19.93 10.61 -6.36
N MET A 640 20.75 9.80 -7.03
CA MET A 640 22.16 10.09 -7.33
C MET A 640 22.36 10.94 -8.60
N GLU A 641 21.30 11.42 -9.24
CA GLU A 641 21.41 12.44 -10.30
C GLU A 641 21.70 13.82 -9.69
N GLU A 642 22.64 14.57 -10.28
CA GLU A 642 23.22 15.81 -9.73
C GLU A 642 22.18 16.81 -9.20
N GLN A 643 21.09 17.03 -9.94
CA GLN A 643 20.04 17.98 -9.57
C GLN A 643 19.22 17.52 -8.35
N ASN A 644 18.89 16.23 -8.28
CA ASN A 644 18.14 15.64 -7.17
C ASN A 644 19.01 15.55 -5.92
N PHE A 645 20.30 15.24 -6.09
CA PHE A 645 21.25 15.10 -5.00
C PHE A 645 21.56 16.43 -4.31
N VAL A 646 21.58 17.55 -5.05
CA VAL A 646 21.76 18.90 -4.47
C VAL A 646 20.55 19.32 -3.61
N GLU A 647 19.31 19.02 -4.03
CA GLU A 647 18.14 19.26 -3.17
C GLU A 647 18.09 18.30 -1.97
N PHE A 648 18.56 17.06 -2.13
CA PHE A 648 18.71 16.13 -1.01
C PHE A 648 19.78 16.59 0.00
N GLU A 649 20.92 17.11 -0.44
CA GLU A 649 21.94 17.74 0.42
C GLU A 649 21.38 18.96 1.18
N ARG A 650 20.57 19.79 0.51
CA ARG A 650 19.83 20.90 1.16
C ARG A 650 18.85 20.38 2.21
N PHE A 651 18.14 19.29 1.94
CA PHE A 651 17.21 18.66 2.88
C PHE A 651 17.93 18.11 4.11
N VAL A 652 18.98 17.31 3.94
CA VAL A 652 19.76 16.72 5.04
C VAL A 652 20.27 17.82 5.99
N LYS A 653 20.84 18.91 5.46
CA LYS A 653 21.30 20.04 6.28
C LYS A 653 20.18 20.66 7.12
N ARG A 654 18.98 20.83 6.58
CA ARG A 654 17.81 21.37 7.32
C ARG A 654 17.18 20.39 8.31
N MET A 655 17.47 19.10 8.19
CA MET A 655 17.15 18.11 9.22
C MET A 655 18.14 18.21 10.38
N HIS A 656 19.40 18.56 10.11
CA HIS A 656 20.46 18.75 11.10
C HIS A 656 20.41 20.12 11.81
N ASP A 657 20.18 21.22 11.08
CA ASP A 657 20.09 22.61 11.57
C ASP A 657 18.68 22.99 12.08
#